data_AF-A0A1X7SWX1-F1
#
_entry.id   AF-A0A1X7SWX1-F1
#
_cell.length_a   1.000
_cell.length_b   1.000
_cell.length_c   1.000
_cell.angle_alpha   90.00
_cell.angle_beta   90.00
_cell.angle_gamma   90.00
#
_symmetry.space_group_name_H-M   'P 1'
#
loop_
_entity.id
_entity.type
_entity.pdbx_description
1 polymer ?
#
loop_
_entity_poly.entity_id
_entity_poly.type
_entity_poly.pdbx_seq_one_letter_code
_entity_poly.pdbx_strand_id
1 'polypeptide(L)'
;MMYARIFLMLIPNTCYSNTCIPIGAIRYIVITEIVIYTFLSMYMHVHVHIGLYERALKEQGSADVAYARLMLLGSAGTGKTCLKRSLMEEPFNPHTTNTIVSDVSSVRPFGHEWQTMRGNKWREATEEDEIEELAHLFKSSRSNPSSHHASESSLYHSLDLVDISSDFATKTCIDKLLIGAHAHKTREPLVQPFLHIWDCGGQPVFLEILPAFLTPHTMFLLLFDASKDFRERWQSCQNTPDGEVLFGEVVNESTSDLMAKWMSAIHSHLMKHNKDDTSSPSLYCIGTHGDMLDEEGKEKIKKQMLLLYQEKEFSNLIEDVLIIDNTTSGKGEKEDPSITKLRGAIDDFINKLVVKTPVNWVLFRKVLQELKQNVISVSEAIAIGEACHIPARDIPVVLKFYHELGVLLFYPKIKSLTKKVILSPKWFVDTIGKVFPLEKGWSVGKNYWFLLQNKGILVQPLYQEVWQSSGIDPEEIIELLVHFRLAAPVQTKLSRFKHYFLPAVLPGYTGDPNEVRPGYKLRASPVHITFSTGYVPPGFFTRLATAVATDANVELNFDKDYAAPDIHSKCIYRNRVCFFYGHPSDDFVLTDVNKAIQVDVFRYVPESSHPVPFKAVCQQILELLNECCQQVEDTLDIYHRRDPYMLLGLYAYEKSSRIIEYVCQCSPSSEVHYIQDIDPVKQTCSHLVFCIMERRIPRSLTINESMWFKGNLSQEKYQEMQHLEKINDDTTKPTIQRAESVTIYSPTQISESNDNQQKVILTIKDLAEILQALKDSHFEATKWFDLGLYLGLIYGDLKIIETNYPQNIERCLRECLALWLTEDIEATCDKLAIAAGEVGGTSVATIATSISEIIINLNTTS
;
A
#
# COMPACT_ATOMS: atom_id res chain seq x y z
N MET A 1 4.12 10.77 -43.52
CA MET A 1 4.77 11.68 -44.50
C MET A 1 4.41 13.16 -44.36
N MET A 2 3.18 13.55 -43.99
CA MET A 2 2.76 14.97 -43.98
C MET A 2 3.49 15.84 -42.94
N TYR A 3 3.74 15.31 -41.73
CA TYR A 3 4.47 16.02 -40.65
C TYR A 3 5.93 16.36 -40.98
N ALA A 4 6.61 15.56 -41.81
CA ALA A 4 8.03 15.79 -42.17
C ALA A 4 8.26 17.07 -42.99
N ARG A 5 7.21 17.62 -43.65
CA ARG A 5 7.32 18.88 -44.40
C ARG A 5 7.29 20.13 -43.52
N ILE A 6 6.69 20.06 -42.33
CA ILE A 6 6.51 21.22 -41.44
C ILE A 6 7.82 21.53 -40.69
N PHE A 7 8.51 20.49 -40.19
CA PHE A 7 9.78 20.65 -39.48
C PHE A 7 10.92 21.19 -40.36
N LEU A 8 10.84 20.97 -41.68
CA LEU A 8 11.82 21.44 -42.66
C LEU A 8 11.76 22.95 -42.97
N MET A 9 10.78 23.70 -42.45
CA MET A 9 10.66 25.16 -42.63
C MET A 9 11.26 25.99 -41.48
N LEU A 10 11.72 25.36 -40.39
CA LEU A 10 12.12 26.07 -39.15
C LEU A 10 13.63 26.10 -38.88
N ILE A 11 14.47 25.68 -39.82
CA ILE A 11 15.95 25.78 -39.67
C ILE A 11 16.39 27.22 -40.02
N PRO A 12 16.97 28.00 -39.09
CA PRO A 12 17.43 29.34 -39.39
C PRO A 12 18.68 29.32 -40.27
N ASN A 13 18.70 30.14 -41.33
CA ASN A 13 19.89 30.37 -42.14
C ASN A 13 20.92 31.21 -41.36
N THR A 14 21.78 30.56 -40.59
CA THR A 14 22.94 31.22 -39.96
C THR A 14 24.24 30.52 -40.36
N CYS A 15 24.82 30.96 -41.47
CA CYS A 15 26.18 30.60 -41.86
C CYS A 15 27.19 31.50 -41.14
N TYR A 16 28.08 30.93 -40.31
CA TYR A 16 29.40 31.51 -40.02
C TYR A 16 30.46 30.42 -39.87
N SER A 17 31.64 30.66 -40.48
CA SER A 17 32.88 29.85 -40.48
C SER A 17 32.86 28.42 -41.06
N ASN A 18 33.32 28.32 -42.31
CA ASN A 18 34.29 27.35 -42.86
C ASN A 18 34.32 25.89 -42.36
N THR A 19 33.27 25.11 -42.62
CA THR A 19 33.39 23.75 -43.20
C THR A 19 32.07 23.34 -43.84
N CYS A 20 32.01 23.28 -45.17
CA CYS A 20 30.77 22.90 -45.88
C CYS A 20 30.63 21.37 -45.99
N ILE A 21 29.92 20.76 -45.05
CA ILE A 21 29.39 19.39 -45.24
C ILE A 21 28.20 19.49 -46.23
N PRO A 22 28.09 18.64 -47.27
CA PRO A 22 26.99 18.70 -48.22
C PRO A 22 25.63 18.50 -47.52
N ILE A 23 24.64 19.34 -47.83
CA ILE A 23 23.28 19.26 -47.27
C ILE A 23 22.63 17.88 -47.52
N GLY A 24 23.02 17.19 -48.61
CA GLY A 24 22.63 15.81 -48.88
C GLY A 24 23.16 14.80 -47.85
N ALA A 25 24.40 14.98 -47.37
CA ALA A 25 24.99 14.12 -46.33
C ALA A 25 24.35 14.39 -44.96
N ILE A 26 24.09 15.66 -44.61
CA ILE A 26 23.37 16.00 -43.37
C ILE A 26 21.94 15.43 -43.40
N ARG A 27 21.23 15.53 -44.53
CA ARG A 27 19.92 14.88 -44.70
C ARG A 27 20.01 13.37 -44.58
N TYR A 28 21.02 12.73 -45.18
CA TYR A 28 21.17 11.28 -45.10
C TYR A 28 21.47 10.85 -43.67
N ILE A 29 22.43 11.48 -42.99
CA ILE A 29 22.80 11.21 -41.59
C ILE A 29 21.61 11.41 -40.66
N VAL A 30 20.93 12.56 -40.70
CA VAL A 30 19.77 12.84 -39.82
C VAL A 30 18.61 11.89 -40.10
N ILE A 31 18.36 11.52 -41.37
CA ILE A 31 17.31 10.53 -41.69
C ILE A 31 17.74 9.13 -41.27
N THR A 32 19.01 8.72 -41.44
CA THR A 32 19.47 7.41 -40.94
C THR A 32 19.52 7.37 -39.43
N GLU A 33 19.98 8.40 -38.72
CA GLU A 33 19.96 8.44 -37.26
C GLU A 33 18.54 8.44 -36.72
N ILE A 34 17.60 9.21 -37.29
CA ILE A 34 16.18 9.18 -36.86
C ILE A 34 15.51 7.86 -37.19
N VAL A 35 15.75 7.28 -38.38
CA VAL A 35 15.19 5.97 -38.76
C VAL A 35 15.81 4.85 -37.92
N ILE A 36 17.11 4.90 -37.65
CA ILE A 36 17.80 3.96 -36.75
C ILE A 36 17.28 4.14 -35.32
N TYR A 37 17.08 5.37 -34.81
CA TYR A 37 16.48 5.59 -33.48
C TYR A 37 15.03 5.12 -33.40
N THR A 38 14.20 5.34 -34.42
CA THR A 38 12.80 4.86 -34.42
C THR A 38 12.70 3.35 -34.62
N PHE A 39 13.62 2.72 -35.35
CA PHE A 39 13.72 1.25 -35.39
C PHE A 39 14.28 0.68 -34.08
N LEU A 40 15.34 1.26 -33.51
CA LEU A 40 15.98 0.77 -32.26
C LEU A 40 15.09 0.98 -31.04
N SER A 41 14.33 2.08 -30.97
CA SER A 41 13.31 2.31 -29.94
C SER A 41 12.21 1.24 -29.97
N MET A 42 12.05 0.55 -31.10
CA MET A 42 11.05 -0.52 -31.29
C MET A 42 11.56 -1.91 -30.82
N TYR A 43 12.79 -2.00 -30.28
CA TYR A 43 13.42 -3.25 -29.84
C TYR A 43 14.05 -3.17 -28.43
N MET A 44 13.80 -2.11 -27.66
CA MET A 44 14.51 -1.79 -26.41
C MET A 44 13.55 -1.38 -25.28
N HIS A 45 13.07 -2.36 -24.52
CA HIS A 45 12.01 -2.13 -23.51
C HIS A 45 12.48 -2.01 -22.05
N VAL A 46 13.76 -2.19 -21.72
CA VAL A 46 14.29 -1.97 -20.34
C VAL A 46 15.12 -0.68 -20.27
N HIS A 47 14.92 0.15 -19.24
CA HIS A 47 15.40 1.55 -19.20
C HIS A 47 16.83 1.69 -18.66
N VAL A 48 17.76 1.08 -19.40
CA VAL A 48 19.20 1.18 -19.20
C VAL A 48 19.76 2.46 -19.84
N HIS A 49 20.89 2.97 -19.34
CA HIS A 49 21.68 3.97 -20.07
C HIS A 49 22.13 3.40 -21.43
N ILE A 50 21.45 3.80 -22.51
CA ILE A 50 21.51 3.15 -23.84
C ILE A 50 22.95 2.90 -24.31
N GLY A 51 23.83 3.91 -24.26
CA GLY A 51 25.24 3.81 -24.69
C GLY A 51 26.17 2.98 -23.78
N LEU A 52 25.64 2.42 -22.67
CA LEU A 52 26.31 1.45 -21.80
C LEU A 52 25.80 0.04 -22.15
N TYR A 53 24.48 -0.13 -22.26
CA TYR A 53 23.86 -1.40 -22.66
C TYR A 53 24.31 -1.88 -24.04
N GLU A 54 24.22 -1.00 -25.06
CA GLU A 54 24.68 -1.33 -26.41
C GLU A 54 26.16 -1.69 -26.44
N ARG A 55 26.97 -1.02 -25.60
CA ARG A 55 28.40 -1.29 -25.51
C ARG A 55 28.65 -2.67 -24.94
N ALA A 56 28.00 -3.01 -23.82
CA ALA A 56 28.07 -4.34 -23.23
C ALA A 56 27.63 -5.43 -24.23
N LEU A 57 26.54 -5.22 -24.99
CA LEU A 57 26.11 -6.15 -26.04
C LEU A 57 27.14 -6.31 -27.18
N LYS A 58 27.79 -5.22 -27.60
CA LYS A 58 28.82 -5.22 -28.65
C LYS A 58 30.14 -5.86 -28.19
N GLU A 59 30.52 -5.66 -26.93
CA GLU A 59 31.79 -6.12 -26.35
C GLU A 59 31.72 -7.55 -25.79
N GLN A 60 30.58 -7.97 -25.23
CA GLN A 60 30.41 -9.23 -24.49
C GLN A 60 29.57 -10.27 -25.24
N GLY A 61 28.99 -9.89 -26.38
CA GLY A 61 27.93 -10.65 -27.04
C GLY A 61 26.60 -10.57 -26.30
N SER A 62 25.57 -11.20 -26.87
CA SER A 62 24.20 -11.14 -26.38
C SER A 62 23.55 -12.51 -26.25
N ALA A 63 22.77 -12.70 -25.20
CA ALA A 63 21.86 -13.80 -25.00
C ALA A 63 20.41 -13.32 -25.14
N ASP A 64 19.58 -14.02 -25.90
CA ASP A 64 18.13 -13.78 -25.88
C ASP A 64 17.56 -14.39 -24.58
N VAL A 65 16.98 -13.56 -23.71
CA VAL A 65 16.38 -13.98 -22.43
C VAL A 65 15.01 -13.33 -22.29
N ALA A 66 13.97 -14.12 -22.03
CA ALA A 66 12.66 -13.57 -21.69
C ALA A 66 12.53 -13.49 -20.16
N TYR A 67 12.36 -12.27 -19.65
CA TYR A 67 12.06 -12.01 -18.24
C TYR A 67 10.60 -11.60 -18.13
N ALA A 68 9.77 -12.50 -17.59
CA ALA A 68 8.35 -12.25 -17.39
C ALA A 68 7.99 -12.37 -15.91
N ARG A 69 7.03 -11.54 -15.48
CA ARG A 69 6.38 -11.67 -14.18
C ARG A 69 4.90 -11.93 -14.39
N LEU A 70 4.33 -12.86 -13.61
CA LEU A 70 2.91 -13.17 -13.58
C LEU A 70 2.40 -12.89 -12.17
N MET A 71 1.53 -11.88 -12.00
CA MET A 71 0.96 -11.54 -10.69
C MET A 71 -0.48 -12.02 -10.59
N LEU A 72 -0.74 -12.92 -9.64
CA LEU A 72 -2.08 -13.40 -9.32
C LEU A 72 -2.67 -12.52 -8.21
N LEU A 73 -3.71 -11.76 -8.54
CA LEU A 73 -4.37 -10.77 -7.67
C LEU A 73 -5.81 -11.20 -7.37
N GLY A 74 -6.37 -10.77 -6.23
CA GLY A 74 -7.76 -11.07 -5.83
C GLY A 74 -7.88 -11.42 -4.35
N SER A 75 -9.10 -11.43 -3.82
CA SER A 75 -9.39 -11.69 -2.40
C SER A 75 -8.96 -13.09 -1.92
N ALA A 76 -8.79 -13.29 -0.61
CA ALA A 76 -8.31 -14.57 -0.07
C ALA A 76 -9.34 -15.69 -0.31
N GLY A 77 -8.86 -16.87 -0.74
CA GLY A 77 -9.70 -18.01 -1.07
C GLY A 77 -10.31 -18.05 -2.47
N THR A 78 -10.06 -17.07 -3.35
CA THR A 78 -10.53 -17.10 -4.76
C THR A 78 -9.81 -18.10 -5.68
N GLY A 79 -9.09 -19.08 -5.12
CA GLY A 79 -8.41 -20.11 -5.90
C GLY A 79 -7.10 -19.71 -6.58
N LYS A 80 -6.43 -18.61 -6.17
CA LYS A 80 -5.12 -18.19 -6.75
C LYS A 80 -4.06 -19.29 -6.73
N THR A 81 -3.83 -19.89 -5.57
CA THR A 81 -2.89 -21.00 -5.41
C THR A 81 -3.33 -22.24 -6.20
N CYS A 82 -4.64 -22.50 -6.34
CA CYS A 82 -5.17 -23.55 -7.21
C CYS A 82 -4.92 -23.26 -8.69
N LEU A 83 -5.06 -22.01 -9.16
CA LEU A 83 -4.75 -21.61 -10.53
C LEU A 83 -3.24 -21.71 -10.80
N LYS A 84 -2.37 -21.31 -9.87
CA LYS A 84 -0.92 -21.56 -9.96
C LYS A 84 -0.66 -23.06 -10.19
N ARG A 85 -1.24 -23.94 -9.37
CA ARG A 85 -1.14 -25.41 -9.55
C ARG A 85 -1.66 -25.88 -10.92
N SER A 86 -2.73 -25.28 -11.44
CA SER A 86 -3.25 -25.60 -12.78
C SER A 86 -2.34 -25.16 -13.92
N LEU A 87 -1.69 -24.00 -13.83
CA LEU A 87 -0.65 -23.60 -14.79
C LEU A 87 0.52 -24.60 -14.79
N MET A 88 0.86 -25.15 -13.61
CA MET A 88 1.88 -26.20 -13.43
C MET A 88 1.44 -27.62 -13.87
N GLU A 89 0.21 -27.78 -14.39
CA GLU A 89 -0.43 -29.08 -14.67
C GLU A 89 -0.41 -30.08 -13.49
N GLU A 90 -0.47 -29.56 -12.27
CA GLU A 90 -0.60 -30.39 -11.08
C GLU A 90 -2.05 -30.83 -10.86
N PRO A 91 -2.29 -32.02 -10.28
CA PRO A 91 -3.63 -32.42 -9.86
C PRO A 91 -4.25 -31.41 -8.88
N PHE A 92 -5.55 -31.19 -9.04
CA PHE A 92 -6.37 -30.40 -8.11
C PHE A 92 -6.25 -30.97 -6.68
N ASN A 93 -6.00 -30.09 -5.71
CA ASN A 93 -5.96 -30.42 -4.29
C ASN A 93 -6.97 -29.54 -3.52
N PRO A 94 -8.06 -30.12 -2.96
CA PRO A 94 -9.05 -29.35 -2.20
C PRO A 94 -8.50 -28.83 -0.86
N HIS A 95 -7.41 -29.40 -0.34
CA HIS A 95 -6.76 -28.99 0.90
C HIS A 95 -5.56 -28.06 0.65
N THR A 96 -5.59 -27.29 -0.44
CA THR A 96 -4.56 -26.26 -0.69
C THR A 96 -4.71 -25.16 0.36
N THR A 97 -3.66 -24.92 1.15
CA THR A 97 -3.60 -23.85 2.15
C THR A 97 -3.55 -22.48 1.47
N ASN A 98 -4.18 -21.47 2.06
CA ASN A 98 -4.22 -20.14 1.46
C ASN A 98 -2.92 -19.37 1.75
N THR A 99 -2.39 -18.68 0.73
CA THR A 99 -1.20 -17.84 0.83
C THR A 99 -1.40 -16.70 1.85
N ILE A 100 -0.60 -16.70 2.93
CA ILE A 100 -0.76 -15.79 4.08
C ILE A 100 -0.18 -14.39 3.80
N VAL A 101 0.92 -14.31 3.03
CA VAL A 101 1.56 -13.04 2.64
C VAL A 101 1.88 -13.07 1.15
N SER A 102 2.83 -13.90 0.72
CA SER A 102 3.12 -14.10 -0.70
C SER A 102 3.75 -15.46 -0.95
N ASP A 103 3.51 -16.03 -2.13
CA ASP A 103 4.32 -17.11 -2.66
C ASP A 103 4.87 -16.76 -4.05
N VAL A 104 6.14 -16.33 -4.05
CA VAL A 104 6.87 -15.98 -5.27
C VAL A 104 7.76 -17.15 -5.68
N SER A 105 7.39 -17.82 -6.77
CA SER A 105 8.13 -18.96 -7.34
C SER A 105 8.77 -18.60 -8.68
N SER A 106 10.02 -18.99 -8.86
CA SER A 106 10.73 -18.89 -10.15
C SER A 106 10.48 -20.16 -10.97
N VAL A 107 9.75 -20.01 -12.07
CA VAL A 107 9.25 -21.11 -12.90
C VAL A 107 9.90 -21.06 -14.28
N ARG A 108 10.20 -22.25 -14.81
CA ARG A 108 10.49 -22.45 -16.23
C ARG A 108 9.17 -22.80 -16.93
N PRO A 109 8.56 -21.86 -17.68
CA PRO A 109 7.36 -22.16 -18.44
C PRO A 109 7.71 -23.13 -19.57
N PHE A 110 6.79 -24.05 -19.86
CA PHE A 110 6.92 -25.00 -20.96
C PHE A 110 5.89 -24.62 -22.04
N GLY A 111 6.42 -24.20 -23.19
CA GLY A 111 5.66 -23.94 -24.41
C GLY A 111 6.15 -24.81 -25.56
N HIS A 112 5.31 -24.99 -26.57
CA HIS A 112 5.53 -25.93 -27.67
C HIS A 112 6.79 -25.66 -28.51
N GLU A 113 7.30 -24.42 -28.47
CA GLU A 113 8.52 -23.96 -29.15
C GLU A 113 9.77 -24.01 -28.26
N TRP A 114 9.62 -23.96 -26.93
CA TRP A 114 10.72 -23.69 -26.00
C TRP A 114 11.49 -24.92 -25.51
N GLN A 115 10.88 -26.11 -25.60
CA GLN A 115 11.47 -27.43 -25.25
C GLN A 115 12.50 -27.38 -24.09
N THR A 116 12.11 -26.77 -22.96
CA THR A 116 12.96 -26.71 -21.76
C THR A 116 13.36 -28.13 -21.35
N MET A 117 14.66 -28.41 -21.35
CA MET A 117 15.13 -29.79 -21.43
C MET A 117 14.67 -30.61 -20.20
N ARG A 118 14.35 -31.88 -20.43
CA ARG A 118 13.84 -32.87 -19.44
C ARG A 118 12.37 -32.73 -18.96
N GLY A 119 11.45 -32.12 -19.70
CA GLY A 119 10.03 -32.20 -19.32
C GLY A 119 9.02 -31.87 -20.43
N ASN A 120 7.74 -32.18 -20.14
CA ASN A 120 6.58 -31.80 -20.95
C ASN A 120 5.61 -30.89 -20.17
N LYS A 121 6.08 -30.28 -19.07
CA LYS A 121 5.28 -29.54 -18.08
C LYS A 121 6.09 -28.38 -17.51
N TRP A 122 5.39 -27.35 -17.04
CA TRP A 122 5.99 -26.25 -16.27
C TRP A 122 6.56 -26.79 -14.95
N ARG A 123 7.74 -26.30 -14.53
CA ARG A 123 8.37 -26.69 -13.25
C ARG A 123 9.12 -25.52 -12.61
N GLU A 124 9.35 -25.60 -11.30
CA GLU A 124 10.31 -24.71 -10.63
C GLU A 124 11.73 -24.98 -11.16
N ALA A 125 12.55 -23.94 -11.28
CA ALA A 125 13.92 -24.05 -11.80
C ALA A 125 14.86 -24.73 -10.78
N THR A 126 15.70 -25.67 -11.22
CA THR A 126 16.71 -26.32 -10.36
C THR A 126 18.13 -25.78 -10.58
N GLU A 127 19.06 -26.05 -9.67
CA GLU A 127 20.48 -25.67 -9.78
C GLU A 127 21.10 -26.22 -11.09
N GLU A 128 20.68 -27.41 -11.54
CA GLU A 128 21.08 -27.98 -12.83
C GLU A 128 20.51 -27.23 -14.04
N ASP A 129 19.25 -26.77 -13.99
CA ASP A 129 18.65 -25.96 -15.07
C ASP A 129 19.44 -24.64 -15.26
N GLU A 130 19.89 -24.04 -14.16
CA GLU A 130 20.70 -22.81 -14.17
C GLU A 130 22.11 -23.04 -14.76
N ILE A 131 22.74 -24.19 -14.46
CA ILE A 131 24.04 -24.61 -15.01
C ILE A 131 23.92 -24.96 -16.50
N GLU A 132 22.83 -25.61 -16.92
CA GLU A 132 22.56 -25.92 -18.33
C GLU A 132 22.31 -24.65 -19.16
N GLU A 133 21.61 -23.63 -18.62
CA GLU A 133 21.52 -22.30 -19.25
C GLU A 133 22.91 -21.73 -19.54
N LEU A 134 23.78 -21.66 -18.52
CA LEU A 134 25.15 -21.13 -18.67
C LEU A 134 25.96 -21.90 -19.72
N ALA A 135 25.85 -23.23 -19.78
CA ALA A 135 26.49 -24.06 -20.81
C ALA A 135 26.06 -23.68 -22.23
N HIS A 136 24.78 -23.35 -22.42
CA HIS A 136 24.26 -22.86 -23.70
C HIS A 136 24.77 -21.45 -24.05
N LEU A 137 24.82 -20.54 -23.08
CA LEU A 137 25.31 -19.16 -23.27
C LEU A 137 26.79 -19.09 -23.66
N PHE A 138 27.63 -19.92 -23.02
CA PHE A 138 29.05 -20.02 -23.38
C PHE A 138 29.30 -20.69 -24.73
N LYS A 139 28.29 -21.31 -25.36
CA LYS A 139 28.37 -21.92 -26.68
C LYS A 139 27.84 -21.00 -27.78
N SER A 140 26.71 -20.32 -27.55
CA SER A 140 26.13 -19.38 -28.54
C SER A 140 27.05 -18.19 -28.81
N SER A 141 27.72 -17.70 -27.78
CA SER A 141 28.78 -16.66 -27.88
C SER A 141 29.97 -17.08 -28.75
N ARG A 142 30.31 -18.37 -28.82
CA ARG A 142 31.40 -18.89 -29.69
C ARG A 142 31.02 -18.97 -31.17
N SER A 143 29.73 -18.96 -31.51
CA SER A 143 29.24 -19.20 -32.86
C SER A 143 29.00 -17.96 -33.73
N ASN A 144 29.23 -16.74 -33.23
CA ASN A 144 29.09 -15.49 -33.99
C ASN A 144 30.46 -14.88 -34.35
N PRO A 145 31.02 -15.09 -35.56
CA PRO A 145 32.42 -14.77 -35.87
C PRO A 145 32.65 -13.32 -36.36
N SER A 146 31.67 -12.43 -36.25
CA SER A 146 31.68 -11.13 -36.95
C SER A 146 32.44 -10.00 -36.25
N SER A 147 33.01 -10.22 -35.06
CA SER A 147 33.96 -9.29 -34.44
C SER A 147 35.39 -9.85 -34.48
N HIS A 148 36.31 -9.13 -35.11
CA HIS A 148 37.72 -9.53 -35.24
C HIS A 148 38.55 -9.38 -33.93
N HIS A 149 37.90 -9.31 -32.77
CA HIS A 149 38.56 -9.12 -31.46
C HIS A 149 37.94 -9.95 -30.32
N ALA A 150 37.82 -11.26 -30.53
CA ALA A 150 37.76 -12.25 -29.43
C ALA A 150 38.19 -13.64 -29.94
N SER A 151 39.50 -13.92 -29.93
CA SER A 151 40.01 -15.29 -30.09
C SER A 151 39.62 -16.15 -28.88
N GLU A 152 39.56 -17.48 -29.04
CA GLU A 152 39.16 -18.50 -28.05
C GLU A 152 39.74 -18.35 -26.62
N SER A 153 40.83 -17.61 -26.50
CA SER A 153 41.52 -17.26 -25.26
C SER A 153 40.80 -16.22 -24.37
N SER A 154 40.05 -15.23 -24.89
CA SER A 154 39.84 -13.98 -24.13
C SER A 154 38.93 -14.08 -22.90
N LEU A 155 37.87 -14.90 -22.90
CA LEU A 155 37.04 -15.11 -21.70
C LEU A 155 37.76 -15.97 -20.64
N TYR A 156 38.50 -16.99 -21.08
CA TYR A 156 39.23 -17.88 -20.17
C TYR A 156 40.47 -17.23 -19.57
N HIS A 157 41.31 -16.57 -20.38
CA HIS A 157 42.48 -15.85 -19.86
C HIS A 157 42.13 -14.60 -19.03
N SER A 158 40.91 -14.08 -19.12
CA SER A 158 40.43 -13.01 -18.22
C SER A 158 39.96 -13.56 -16.87
N LEU A 159 39.35 -14.75 -16.86
CA LEU A 159 38.90 -15.45 -15.63
C LEU A 159 40.04 -16.21 -14.93
N ASP A 160 41.09 -16.65 -15.63
CA ASP A 160 42.29 -17.27 -15.05
C ASP A 160 43.14 -16.29 -14.19
N LEU A 161 42.79 -14.99 -14.18
CA LEU A 161 43.47 -13.93 -13.42
C LEU A 161 42.67 -13.40 -12.22
N VAL A 162 41.86 -14.24 -11.56
CA VAL A 162 41.26 -13.89 -10.25
C VAL A 162 42.34 -13.96 -9.15
N ASP A 163 43.15 -12.90 -9.11
CA ASP A 163 44.03 -12.51 -8.00
C ASP A 163 43.59 -11.14 -7.40
N ILE A 164 42.31 -10.79 -7.63
CA ILE A 164 41.66 -9.55 -7.19
C ILE A 164 40.65 -9.88 -6.09
N SER A 165 41.02 -9.57 -4.84
CA SER A 165 40.23 -9.27 -3.62
C SER A 165 38.76 -9.73 -3.41
N SER A 166 38.23 -10.71 -4.13
CA SER A 166 36.90 -11.29 -3.92
C SER A 166 36.92 -12.30 -2.77
N ASP A 167 35.82 -12.41 -2.03
CA ASP A 167 35.66 -13.47 -1.03
C ASP A 167 35.81 -14.87 -1.66
N PHE A 168 36.44 -15.79 -0.93
CA PHE A 168 36.75 -17.14 -1.37
C PHE A 168 35.48 -17.91 -1.77
N ALA A 169 34.36 -17.62 -1.10
CA ALA A 169 33.05 -18.18 -1.42
C ALA A 169 32.55 -17.76 -2.81
N THR A 170 32.69 -16.49 -3.19
CA THR A 170 32.29 -15.97 -4.51
C THR A 170 33.11 -16.61 -5.63
N LYS A 171 34.43 -16.68 -5.48
CA LYS A 171 35.31 -17.33 -6.46
C LYS A 171 34.94 -18.81 -6.62
N THR A 172 34.75 -19.53 -5.51
CA THR A 172 34.33 -20.94 -5.51
C THR A 172 32.96 -21.14 -6.18
N CYS A 173 32.03 -20.20 -6.04
CA CYS A 173 30.72 -20.24 -6.70
C CYS A 173 30.84 -20.09 -8.22
N ILE A 174 31.61 -19.09 -8.67
CA ILE A 174 31.90 -18.86 -10.10
C ILE A 174 32.59 -20.09 -10.70
N ASP A 175 33.64 -20.60 -10.05
CA ASP A 175 34.38 -21.79 -10.50
C ASP A 175 33.46 -23.01 -10.65
N LYS A 176 32.57 -23.26 -9.67
CA LYS A 176 31.58 -24.35 -9.74
C LYS A 176 30.63 -24.20 -10.93
N LEU A 177 30.05 -23.02 -11.14
CA LEU A 177 29.12 -22.76 -12.25
C LEU A 177 29.80 -22.95 -13.61
N LEU A 178 31.04 -22.46 -13.75
CA LEU A 178 31.84 -22.63 -14.97
C LEU A 178 32.21 -24.10 -15.22
N ILE A 179 32.68 -24.82 -14.20
CA ILE A 179 33.02 -26.26 -14.31
C ILE A 179 31.78 -27.09 -14.65
N GLY A 180 30.64 -26.81 -14.02
CA GLY A 180 29.37 -27.46 -14.32
C GLY A 180 28.94 -27.23 -15.77
N ALA A 181 28.98 -25.98 -16.23
CA ALA A 181 28.64 -25.60 -17.59
C ALA A 181 29.55 -26.29 -18.63
N HIS A 182 30.83 -26.49 -18.32
CA HIS A 182 31.77 -27.24 -19.15
C HIS A 182 31.48 -28.75 -19.26
N ALA A 183 30.90 -29.36 -18.24
CA ALA A 183 30.59 -30.79 -18.23
C ALA A 183 29.36 -31.15 -19.09
N HIS A 184 28.52 -30.17 -19.46
CA HIS A 184 27.29 -30.39 -20.20
C HIS A 184 27.46 -30.40 -21.73
N LYS A 185 27.03 -31.49 -22.36
CA LYS A 185 26.98 -31.66 -23.82
C LYS A 185 25.65 -31.12 -24.36
N THR A 186 25.64 -29.85 -24.71
CA THR A 186 24.44 -29.10 -25.13
C THR A 186 23.98 -29.41 -26.57
N ARG A 187 22.65 -29.37 -26.80
CA ARG A 187 22.03 -29.34 -28.13
C ARG A 187 21.98 -27.90 -28.68
N GLU A 188 21.02 -27.58 -29.56
CA GLU A 188 20.89 -26.28 -30.23
C GLU A 188 20.50 -25.15 -29.24
N PRO A 189 20.84 -23.88 -29.54
CA PRO A 189 20.48 -22.74 -28.70
C PRO A 189 18.99 -22.41 -28.84
N LEU A 190 18.26 -22.42 -27.72
CA LEU A 190 16.88 -21.96 -27.59
C LEU A 190 16.85 -20.81 -26.57
N VAL A 191 15.92 -19.86 -26.75
CA VAL A 191 15.66 -18.83 -25.72
C VAL A 191 15.20 -19.53 -24.46
N GLN A 192 15.77 -19.14 -23.31
CA GLN A 192 15.35 -19.71 -22.03
C GLN A 192 14.49 -18.69 -21.28
N PRO A 193 13.15 -18.86 -21.28
CA PRO A 193 12.28 -17.98 -20.52
C PRO A 193 12.46 -18.18 -19.02
N PHE A 194 12.28 -17.08 -18.29
CA PHE A 194 12.34 -17.02 -16.84
C PHE A 194 11.08 -16.31 -16.33
N LEU A 195 10.18 -17.06 -15.71
CA LEU A 195 8.88 -16.58 -15.26
C LEU A 195 8.84 -16.49 -13.73
N HIS A 196 8.75 -15.27 -13.19
CA HIS A 196 8.44 -15.07 -11.77
C HIS A 196 6.92 -15.08 -11.55
N ILE A 197 6.38 -16.17 -11.00
CA ILE A 197 4.97 -16.23 -10.58
C ILE A 197 4.85 -15.71 -9.16
N TRP A 198 4.05 -14.67 -8.96
CA TRP A 198 3.70 -14.07 -7.68
C TRP A 198 2.27 -14.45 -7.31
N ASP A 199 2.09 -15.50 -6.53
CA ASP A 199 0.81 -15.76 -5.85
C ASP A 199 0.70 -14.80 -4.67
N CYS A 200 -0.12 -13.77 -4.81
CA CYS A 200 -0.22 -12.71 -3.80
C CYS A 200 -1.19 -13.10 -2.69
N GLY A 201 -0.91 -12.71 -1.45
CA GLY A 201 -1.90 -12.77 -0.37
C GLY A 201 -3.18 -12.02 -0.74
N GLY A 202 -4.33 -12.61 -0.41
CA GLY A 202 -5.64 -11.99 -0.65
C GLY A 202 -6.20 -11.20 0.54
N GLN A 203 -5.39 -10.98 1.57
CA GLN A 203 -5.71 -10.24 2.78
C GLN A 203 -5.84 -8.74 2.45
N PRO A 204 -6.86 -8.02 2.98
CA PRO A 204 -7.04 -6.59 2.71
C PRO A 204 -5.77 -5.76 2.93
N VAL A 205 -5.07 -6.01 4.05
CA VAL A 205 -3.81 -5.36 4.45
C VAL A 205 -2.73 -5.46 3.35
N PHE A 206 -2.63 -6.61 2.69
CA PHE A 206 -1.60 -6.88 1.71
C PHE A 206 -1.90 -6.21 0.35
N LEU A 207 -3.18 -6.16 -0.02
CA LEU A 207 -3.66 -5.53 -1.25
C LEU A 207 -3.35 -4.02 -1.31
N GLU A 208 -3.23 -3.34 -0.16
CA GLU A 208 -2.83 -1.92 -0.10
C GLU A 208 -1.33 -1.67 -0.35
N ILE A 209 -0.51 -2.70 -0.16
CA ILE A 209 0.96 -2.61 -0.21
C ILE A 209 1.49 -3.01 -1.58
N LEU A 210 0.87 -4.02 -2.20
CA LEU A 210 1.17 -4.52 -3.54
C LEU A 210 1.42 -3.47 -4.64
N PRO A 211 0.75 -2.29 -4.67
CA PRO A 211 1.07 -1.23 -5.62
C PRO A 211 2.55 -0.80 -5.65
N ALA A 212 3.28 -0.93 -4.52
CA ALA A 212 4.71 -0.61 -4.44
C ALA A 212 5.63 -1.64 -5.13
N PHE A 213 5.10 -2.79 -5.57
CA PHE A 213 5.83 -3.86 -6.24
C PHE A 213 5.47 -4.02 -7.72
N LEU A 214 4.52 -3.21 -8.24
CA LEU A 214 4.10 -3.27 -9.64
C LEU A 214 5.25 -2.88 -10.58
N THR A 215 5.34 -3.57 -11.71
CA THR A 215 6.37 -3.38 -12.74
C THR A 215 5.73 -3.45 -14.12
N PRO A 216 6.19 -2.69 -15.13
CA PRO A 216 5.59 -2.73 -16.47
C PRO A 216 5.66 -4.10 -17.16
N HIS A 217 6.73 -4.87 -16.91
CA HIS A 217 6.98 -6.19 -17.51
C HIS A 217 6.20 -7.29 -16.77
N THR A 218 4.87 -7.16 -16.68
CA THR A 218 4.04 -8.03 -15.85
C THR A 218 2.69 -8.31 -16.49
N MET A 219 2.35 -9.60 -16.61
CA MET A 219 0.98 -10.03 -16.86
C MET A 219 0.24 -10.13 -15.54
N PHE A 220 -0.97 -9.59 -15.52
CA PHE A 220 -1.84 -9.59 -14.35
C PHE A 220 -2.97 -10.60 -14.56
N LEU A 221 -3.13 -11.52 -13.60
CA LEU A 221 -4.30 -12.40 -13.51
C LEU A 221 -5.13 -11.92 -12.32
N LEU A 222 -6.32 -11.39 -12.59
CA LEU A 222 -7.20 -10.85 -11.56
C LEU A 222 -8.33 -11.84 -11.30
N LEU A 223 -8.22 -12.56 -10.18
CA LEU A 223 -9.06 -13.70 -9.83
C LEU A 223 -10.24 -13.32 -8.95
N PHE A 224 -11.39 -13.90 -9.27
CA PHE A 224 -12.60 -13.84 -8.47
C PHE A 224 -13.29 -15.20 -8.43
N ASP A 225 -14.15 -15.39 -7.44
CA ASP A 225 -15.00 -16.57 -7.31
C ASP A 225 -16.25 -16.38 -8.19
N ALA A 226 -16.35 -17.10 -9.32
CA ALA A 226 -17.46 -16.93 -10.25
C ALA A 226 -18.77 -17.55 -9.75
N SER A 227 -18.73 -18.37 -8.69
CA SER A 227 -19.92 -19.00 -8.10
C SER A 227 -20.75 -18.07 -7.21
N LYS A 228 -20.20 -16.90 -6.84
CA LYS A 228 -20.80 -15.91 -5.91
C LYS A 228 -21.32 -14.68 -6.65
N ASP A 229 -22.25 -13.94 -6.04
CA ASP A 229 -22.65 -12.65 -6.60
C ASP A 229 -21.50 -11.66 -6.48
N PHE A 230 -21.05 -11.20 -7.63
CA PHE A 230 -19.94 -10.28 -7.80
C PHE A 230 -20.15 -8.92 -7.13
N ARG A 231 -21.41 -8.56 -6.80
CA ARG A 231 -21.80 -7.35 -6.07
C ARG A 231 -21.78 -7.51 -4.55
N GLU A 232 -21.65 -8.73 -4.03
CA GLU A 232 -21.55 -8.96 -2.59
C GLU A 232 -20.20 -8.47 -2.05
N ARG A 233 -20.24 -7.99 -0.79
CA ARG A 233 -19.05 -7.65 0.01
C ARG A 233 -18.20 -8.89 0.19
N TRP A 234 -16.91 -8.82 -0.14
CA TRP A 234 -16.03 -9.98 -0.01
C TRP A 234 -15.55 -10.17 1.44
N GLN A 235 -15.29 -11.43 1.79
CA GLN A 235 -14.73 -11.84 3.08
C GLN A 235 -13.46 -12.62 2.83
N SER A 236 -12.37 -12.27 3.52
CA SER A 236 -11.14 -13.05 3.47
C SER A 236 -11.35 -14.41 4.15
N CYS A 237 -11.09 -15.53 3.48
CA CYS A 237 -11.01 -16.84 4.15
C CYS A 237 -9.60 -17.44 4.10
N GLN A 238 -9.28 -18.30 5.08
CA GLN A 238 -7.99 -18.98 5.23
C GLN A 238 -8.22 -20.46 5.54
N ASN A 239 -7.76 -21.33 4.64
CA ASN A 239 -7.73 -22.77 4.88
C ASN A 239 -6.53 -23.10 5.79
N THR A 240 -6.76 -23.69 6.96
CA THR A 240 -5.71 -24.19 7.85
C THR A 240 -5.12 -25.51 7.30
N PRO A 241 -3.91 -25.91 7.74
CA PRO A 241 -3.33 -27.21 7.36
C PRO A 241 -4.22 -28.41 7.75
N ASP A 242 -5.03 -28.26 8.80
CA ASP A 242 -5.97 -29.28 9.29
C ASP A 242 -7.29 -29.32 8.50
N GLY A 243 -7.48 -28.43 7.52
CA GLY A 243 -8.65 -28.38 6.65
C GLY A 243 -9.82 -27.54 7.18
N GLU A 244 -9.64 -26.79 8.27
CA GLU A 244 -10.64 -25.84 8.75
C GLU A 244 -10.60 -24.53 7.93
N VAL A 245 -11.75 -23.89 7.76
CA VAL A 245 -11.84 -22.59 7.06
C VAL A 245 -12.05 -21.48 8.09
N LEU A 246 -11.01 -20.69 8.33
CA LEU A 246 -11.09 -19.48 9.15
C LEU A 246 -11.60 -18.32 8.30
N PHE A 247 -12.64 -17.64 8.80
CA PHE A 247 -13.19 -16.45 8.17
C PHE A 247 -12.64 -15.19 8.84
N GLY A 248 -12.01 -14.33 8.06
CA GLY A 248 -11.59 -12.99 8.46
C GLY A 248 -12.73 -11.98 8.40
N GLU A 249 -12.42 -10.69 8.37
CA GLU A 249 -13.43 -9.64 8.28
C GLU A 249 -14.13 -9.61 6.90
N VAL A 250 -15.41 -9.20 6.92
CA VAL A 250 -16.15 -8.79 5.73
C VAL A 250 -15.81 -7.32 5.48
N VAL A 251 -15.25 -6.99 4.31
CA VAL A 251 -14.87 -5.60 4.01
C VAL A 251 -16.02 -4.79 3.41
N ASN A 252 -15.90 -3.46 3.41
CA ASN A 252 -16.90 -2.54 2.84
C ASN A 252 -16.81 -2.41 1.31
N GLU A 253 -16.36 -3.45 0.64
CA GLU A 253 -15.99 -3.45 -0.77
C GLU A 253 -16.56 -4.69 -1.43
N SER A 254 -17.27 -4.53 -2.55
CA SER A 254 -17.75 -5.67 -3.33
C SER A 254 -16.61 -6.31 -4.12
N THR A 255 -16.79 -7.56 -4.55
CA THR A 255 -15.81 -8.20 -5.45
C THR A 255 -15.63 -7.38 -6.74
N SER A 256 -16.72 -6.74 -7.22
CA SER A 256 -16.70 -5.83 -8.37
C SER A 256 -15.91 -4.53 -8.13
N ASP A 257 -16.03 -3.94 -6.95
CA ASP A 257 -15.25 -2.74 -6.58
C ASP A 257 -13.77 -3.09 -6.47
N LEU A 258 -13.42 -4.21 -5.81
CA LEU A 258 -12.04 -4.70 -5.71
C LEU A 258 -11.42 -4.85 -7.10
N MET A 259 -12.11 -5.52 -8.02
CA MET A 259 -11.58 -5.74 -9.36
C MET A 259 -11.45 -4.44 -10.16
N ALA A 260 -12.44 -3.55 -10.10
CA ALA A 260 -12.37 -2.26 -10.79
C ALA A 260 -11.28 -1.35 -10.22
N LYS A 261 -11.05 -1.35 -8.89
CA LYS A 261 -9.92 -0.64 -8.26
C LYS A 261 -8.58 -1.18 -8.77
N TRP A 262 -8.42 -2.50 -8.90
CA TRP A 262 -7.19 -3.09 -9.44
C TRP A 262 -6.97 -2.76 -10.92
N MET A 263 -7.99 -2.86 -11.77
CA MET A 263 -7.94 -2.42 -13.17
C MET A 263 -7.54 -0.93 -13.28
N SER A 264 -8.20 -0.07 -12.48
CA SER A 264 -7.92 1.36 -12.35
C SER A 264 -6.47 1.64 -11.96
N ALA A 265 -5.93 0.89 -11.00
CA ALA A 265 -4.56 1.07 -10.50
C ALA A 265 -3.50 0.63 -11.50
N ILE A 266 -3.66 -0.55 -12.12
CA ILE A 266 -2.72 -1.06 -13.13
C ILE A 266 -2.68 -0.10 -14.33
N HIS A 267 -3.84 0.35 -14.82
CA HIS A 267 -3.90 1.36 -15.87
C HIS A 267 -3.23 2.68 -15.46
N SER A 268 -3.56 3.20 -14.27
CA SER A 268 -3.04 4.51 -13.83
C SER A 268 -1.53 4.51 -13.59
N HIS A 269 -0.96 3.40 -13.10
CA HIS A 269 0.49 3.27 -12.84
C HIS A 269 1.29 2.89 -14.08
N LEU A 270 0.76 2.01 -14.96
CA LEU A 270 1.56 1.37 -16.00
C LEU A 270 1.17 1.74 -17.44
N MET A 271 -0.04 2.27 -17.70
CA MET A 271 -0.49 2.58 -19.07
C MET A 271 -0.30 4.04 -19.50
N LYS A 272 -0.21 4.99 -18.57
CA LYS A 272 -0.08 6.44 -18.90
C LYS A 272 1.20 6.83 -19.66
N HIS A 273 2.10 5.89 -19.92
CA HIS A 273 3.38 6.13 -20.60
C HIS A 273 3.54 5.45 -21.96
N ASN A 274 2.73 4.45 -22.31
CA ASN A 274 3.02 3.48 -23.38
C ASN A 274 1.86 3.30 -24.39
N LYS A 275 1.46 4.34 -25.12
CA LYS A 275 0.42 4.22 -26.17
C LYS A 275 0.89 3.56 -27.48
N ASP A 276 2.20 3.49 -27.72
CA ASP A 276 2.81 2.95 -28.95
C ASP A 276 3.75 1.75 -28.67
N ASP A 277 3.75 1.19 -27.45
CA ASP A 277 4.81 0.29 -26.97
C ASP A 277 4.35 -1.17 -26.79
N THR A 278 5.10 -2.12 -27.36
CA THR A 278 4.82 -3.57 -27.35
C THR A 278 4.96 -4.24 -25.98
N SER A 279 5.51 -3.54 -24.99
CA SER A 279 5.70 -4.00 -23.61
C SER A 279 4.57 -3.57 -22.66
N SER A 280 3.36 -3.39 -23.18
CA SER A 280 2.17 -3.06 -22.38
C SER A 280 1.78 -4.25 -21.49
N PRO A 281 1.53 -4.07 -20.17
CA PRO A 281 1.00 -5.13 -19.32
C PRO A 281 -0.33 -5.67 -19.85
N SER A 282 -0.44 -6.99 -20.00
CA SER A 282 -1.69 -7.69 -20.32
C SER A 282 -2.45 -8.05 -19.03
N LEU A 283 -3.76 -7.81 -18.98
CA LEU A 283 -4.63 -8.17 -17.85
C LEU A 283 -5.69 -9.19 -18.28
N TYR A 284 -5.78 -10.30 -17.56
CA TYR A 284 -6.86 -11.28 -17.69
C TYR A 284 -7.73 -11.30 -16.43
N CYS A 285 -9.04 -11.33 -16.61
CA CYS A 285 -9.99 -11.57 -15.53
C CYS A 285 -10.30 -13.06 -15.46
N ILE A 286 -10.07 -13.69 -14.31
CA ILE A 286 -10.19 -15.14 -14.16
C ILE A 286 -11.26 -15.47 -13.09
N GLY A 287 -12.40 -16.01 -13.53
CA GLY A 287 -13.42 -16.53 -12.64
C GLY A 287 -13.12 -17.99 -12.29
N THR A 288 -12.86 -18.31 -11.03
CA THR A 288 -12.69 -19.69 -10.54
C THR A 288 -14.03 -20.31 -10.15
N HIS A 289 -14.02 -21.61 -9.81
CA HIS A 289 -15.23 -22.43 -9.56
C HIS A 289 -16.15 -22.56 -10.77
N GLY A 290 -15.57 -22.67 -11.98
CA GLY A 290 -16.31 -22.93 -13.22
C GLY A 290 -17.04 -24.28 -13.26
N ASP A 291 -16.73 -25.20 -12.35
CA ASP A 291 -17.46 -26.45 -12.08
C ASP A 291 -18.84 -26.23 -11.45
N MET A 292 -19.02 -25.11 -10.73
CA MET A 292 -20.28 -24.73 -10.07
C MET A 292 -21.26 -24.01 -11.02
N LEU A 293 -20.87 -23.79 -12.28
CA LEU A 293 -21.63 -23.03 -13.28
C LEU A 293 -21.88 -23.86 -14.54
N ASP A 294 -23.11 -23.78 -15.07
CA ASP A 294 -23.39 -24.18 -16.44
C ASP A 294 -22.91 -23.13 -17.45
N GLU A 295 -22.95 -23.46 -18.74
CA GLU A 295 -22.46 -22.56 -19.80
C GLU A 295 -23.26 -21.25 -19.88
N GLU A 296 -24.55 -21.24 -19.53
CA GLU A 296 -25.35 -20.01 -19.45
C GLU A 296 -24.89 -19.12 -18.28
N GLY A 297 -24.61 -19.72 -17.11
CA GLY A 297 -24.01 -19.06 -15.96
C GLY A 297 -22.65 -18.45 -16.28
N LYS A 298 -21.75 -19.20 -16.92
CA LYS A 298 -20.43 -18.70 -17.35
C LYS A 298 -20.56 -17.49 -18.28
N GLU A 299 -21.43 -17.55 -19.29
CA GLU A 299 -21.67 -16.43 -20.22
C GLU A 299 -22.34 -15.23 -19.54
N LYS A 300 -23.22 -15.45 -18.55
CA LYS A 300 -23.80 -14.37 -17.73
C LYS A 300 -22.73 -13.64 -16.92
N ILE A 301 -21.82 -14.37 -16.27
CA ILE A 301 -20.71 -13.78 -15.51
C ILE A 301 -19.74 -13.01 -16.42
N LYS A 302 -19.36 -13.54 -17.58
CA LYS A 302 -18.54 -12.80 -18.58
C LYS A 302 -19.19 -11.48 -19.00
N LYS A 303 -20.50 -11.48 -19.27
CA LYS A 303 -21.25 -10.25 -19.62
C LYS A 303 -21.29 -9.25 -18.47
N GLN A 304 -21.46 -9.71 -17.23
CA GLN A 304 -21.39 -8.84 -16.05
C GLN A 304 -20.00 -8.20 -15.89
N MET A 305 -18.93 -8.96 -16.11
CA MET A 305 -17.57 -8.44 -16.09
C MET A 305 -17.33 -7.42 -17.21
N LEU A 306 -17.75 -7.73 -18.44
CA LEU A 306 -17.65 -6.81 -19.58
C LEU A 306 -18.34 -5.47 -19.29
N LEU A 307 -19.53 -5.49 -18.68
CA LEU A 307 -20.25 -4.28 -18.27
C LEU A 307 -19.55 -3.47 -17.16
N LEU A 308 -18.67 -4.08 -16.35
CA LEU A 308 -17.91 -3.37 -15.31
C LEU A 308 -16.89 -2.41 -15.91
N TYR A 309 -16.20 -2.84 -16.97
CA TYR A 309 -15.12 -2.10 -17.61
C TYR A 309 -15.50 -1.47 -18.96
N GLN A 310 -16.72 -1.70 -19.47
CA GLN A 310 -17.21 -1.02 -20.67
C GLN A 310 -17.15 0.50 -20.49
N GLU A 311 -16.70 1.20 -21.53
CA GLU A 311 -16.55 2.68 -21.55
C GLU A 311 -15.57 3.25 -20.49
N LYS A 312 -14.76 2.40 -19.83
CA LYS A 312 -13.68 2.85 -18.94
C LYS A 312 -12.37 3.06 -19.68
N GLU A 313 -11.55 4.00 -19.21
CA GLU A 313 -10.20 4.26 -19.74
C GLU A 313 -9.34 2.99 -19.76
N PHE A 314 -9.47 2.16 -18.72
CA PHE A 314 -8.76 0.90 -18.55
C PHE A 314 -9.34 -0.29 -19.32
N SER A 315 -10.38 -0.12 -20.14
CA SER A 315 -10.96 -1.22 -20.94
C SER A 315 -9.94 -1.89 -21.86
N ASN A 316 -9.06 -1.10 -22.50
CA ASN A 316 -8.05 -1.57 -23.44
C ASN A 316 -6.91 -2.41 -22.80
N LEU A 317 -6.83 -2.44 -21.46
CA LEU A 317 -5.87 -3.24 -20.71
C LEU A 317 -6.29 -4.73 -20.64
N ILE A 318 -7.59 -5.00 -20.79
CA ILE A 318 -8.21 -6.29 -20.49
C ILE A 318 -8.29 -7.12 -21.77
N GLU A 319 -7.48 -8.19 -21.82
CA GLU A 319 -7.37 -9.09 -22.98
C GLU A 319 -8.59 -10.03 -23.09
N ASP A 320 -9.00 -10.63 -21.96
CA ASP A 320 -10.13 -11.57 -21.92
C ASP A 320 -10.69 -11.80 -20.50
N VAL A 321 -11.88 -12.42 -20.44
CA VAL A 321 -12.52 -12.93 -19.23
C VAL A 321 -12.71 -14.45 -19.34
N LEU A 322 -11.88 -15.21 -18.63
CA LEU A 322 -11.93 -16.68 -18.62
C LEU A 322 -12.63 -17.18 -17.36
N ILE A 323 -13.53 -18.15 -17.50
CA ILE A 323 -14.14 -18.85 -16.36
C ILE A 323 -13.61 -20.28 -16.37
N ILE A 324 -13.00 -20.71 -15.26
CA ILE A 324 -12.12 -21.88 -15.19
C ILE A 324 -12.62 -22.89 -14.15
N ASP A 325 -12.75 -24.14 -14.56
CA ASP A 325 -12.89 -25.33 -13.69
C ASP A 325 -11.49 -25.87 -13.31
N ASN A 326 -10.96 -25.38 -12.18
CA ASN A 326 -9.70 -25.88 -11.62
C ASN A 326 -9.76 -27.33 -11.14
N THR A 327 -10.94 -27.95 -10.98
CA THR A 327 -11.05 -29.36 -10.57
C THR A 327 -10.61 -30.31 -11.67
N THR A 328 -10.57 -29.85 -12.92
CA THR A 328 -10.09 -30.61 -14.10
C THR A 328 -8.57 -30.61 -14.26
N SER A 329 -7.85 -29.80 -13.47
CA SER A 329 -6.41 -29.61 -13.48
C SER A 329 -5.61 -30.92 -13.53
N GLY A 330 -4.69 -31.03 -14.49
CA GLY A 330 -3.78 -32.17 -14.64
C GLY A 330 -4.41 -33.43 -15.27
N LYS A 331 -5.65 -33.38 -15.76
CA LYS A 331 -6.36 -34.52 -16.38
C LYS A 331 -6.08 -34.70 -17.89
N GLY A 332 -5.05 -34.05 -18.44
CA GLY A 332 -4.66 -34.14 -19.85
C GLY A 332 -5.74 -33.60 -20.78
N GLU A 333 -6.15 -34.36 -21.80
CA GLU A 333 -7.21 -33.98 -22.76
C GLU A 333 -8.59 -33.67 -22.13
N LYS A 334 -8.80 -34.01 -20.85
CA LYS A 334 -10.01 -33.72 -20.09
C LYS A 334 -9.90 -32.49 -19.17
N GLU A 335 -8.82 -31.74 -19.28
CA GLU A 335 -8.65 -30.46 -18.61
C GLU A 335 -9.49 -29.36 -19.28
N ASP A 336 -9.97 -28.38 -18.50
CA ASP A 336 -10.71 -27.23 -19.02
C ASP A 336 -9.89 -26.51 -20.12
N PRO A 337 -10.42 -26.40 -21.35
CA PRO A 337 -9.74 -25.72 -22.46
C PRO A 337 -9.30 -24.28 -22.16
N SER A 338 -9.97 -23.62 -21.20
CA SER A 338 -9.65 -22.27 -20.74
C SER A 338 -8.29 -22.20 -20.03
N ILE A 339 -7.88 -23.27 -19.33
CA ILE A 339 -6.54 -23.37 -18.70
C ILE A 339 -5.47 -23.47 -19.80
N THR A 340 -5.68 -24.34 -20.79
CA THR A 340 -4.78 -24.50 -21.94
C THR A 340 -4.68 -23.21 -22.76
N LYS A 341 -5.80 -22.51 -22.98
CA LYS A 341 -5.82 -21.18 -23.61
C LYS A 341 -5.01 -20.16 -22.80
N LEU A 342 -5.14 -20.16 -21.47
CA LEU A 342 -4.37 -19.26 -20.60
C LEU A 342 -2.86 -19.55 -20.64
N ARG A 343 -2.44 -20.82 -20.67
CA ARG A 343 -1.01 -21.17 -20.87
C ARG A 343 -0.49 -20.60 -22.19
N GLY A 344 -1.21 -20.80 -23.29
CA GLY A 344 -0.83 -20.24 -24.60
C GLY A 344 -0.73 -18.71 -24.61
N ALA A 345 -1.64 -18.02 -23.94
CA ALA A 345 -1.58 -16.56 -23.78
C ALA A 345 -0.36 -16.09 -22.96
N ILE A 346 0.03 -16.85 -21.93
CA ILE A 346 1.25 -16.56 -21.15
C ILE A 346 2.50 -16.84 -22.00
N ASP A 347 2.55 -17.91 -22.78
CA ASP A 347 3.63 -18.18 -23.73
C ASP A 347 3.77 -17.03 -24.76
N ASP A 348 2.67 -16.62 -25.40
CA ASP A 348 2.65 -15.49 -26.34
C ASP A 348 3.13 -14.18 -25.70
N PHE A 349 2.84 -13.96 -24.41
CA PHE A 349 3.31 -12.80 -23.65
C PHE A 349 4.81 -12.88 -23.34
N ILE A 350 5.31 -14.03 -22.92
CA ILE A 350 6.74 -14.29 -22.70
C ILE A 350 7.52 -14.04 -23.99
N ASN A 351 6.99 -14.49 -25.13
CA ASN A 351 7.59 -14.32 -26.46
C ASN A 351 7.75 -12.84 -26.85
N LYS A 352 6.84 -11.96 -26.41
CA LYS A 352 6.94 -10.49 -26.59
C LYS A 352 7.99 -9.83 -25.70
N LEU A 353 8.37 -10.47 -24.58
CA LEU A 353 9.31 -9.93 -23.57
C LEU A 353 10.76 -10.45 -23.73
N VAL A 354 11.10 -11.07 -24.86
CA VAL A 354 12.47 -11.51 -25.16
C VAL A 354 13.39 -10.29 -25.32
N VAL A 355 14.39 -10.15 -24.45
CA VAL A 355 15.37 -9.06 -24.48
C VAL A 355 16.81 -9.59 -24.59
N LYS A 356 17.60 -8.93 -25.45
CA LYS A 356 19.03 -9.24 -25.64
C LYS A 356 19.84 -8.79 -24.45
N THR A 357 20.24 -9.71 -23.59
CA THR A 357 20.99 -9.41 -22.36
C THR A 357 22.48 -9.69 -22.59
N PRO A 358 23.41 -8.81 -22.15
CA PRO A 358 24.85 -9.09 -22.26
C PRO A 358 25.23 -10.35 -21.46
N VAL A 359 26.11 -11.18 -22.01
CA VAL A 359 26.44 -12.50 -21.41
C VAL A 359 26.95 -12.37 -19.97
N ASN A 360 27.81 -11.38 -19.71
CA ASN A 360 28.35 -11.14 -18.37
C ASN A 360 27.28 -10.72 -17.36
N TRP A 361 26.22 -10.04 -17.81
CA TRP A 361 25.10 -9.64 -16.94
C TRP A 361 24.28 -10.87 -16.55
N VAL A 362 24.07 -11.81 -17.48
CA VAL A 362 23.42 -13.08 -17.17
C VAL A 362 24.26 -13.88 -16.18
N LEU A 363 25.58 -13.98 -16.37
CA LEU A 363 26.50 -14.63 -15.44
C LEU A 363 26.43 -13.97 -14.05
N PHE A 364 26.49 -12.64 -13.97
CA PHE A 364 26.33 -11.87 -12.73
C PHE A 364 25.02 -12.21 -12.00
N ARG A 365 23.89 -12.23 -12.71
CA ARG A 365 22.60 -12.66 -12.14
C ARG A 365 22.68 -14.08 -11.55
N LYS A 366 23.23 -15.06 -12.29
CA LYS A 366 23.34 -16.46 -11.82
C LYS A 366 24.17 -16.56 -10.55
N VAL A 367 25.31 -15.87 -10.48
CA VAL A 367 26.17 -15.85 -9.29
C VAL A 367 25.42 -15.26 -8.09
N LEU A 368 24.66 -14.17 -8.28
CA LEU A 368 23.83 -13.60 -7.20
C LEU A 368 22.78 -14.60 -6.68
N GLN A 369 22.15 -15.39 -7.56
CA GLN A 369 21.15 -16.38 -7.19
C GLN A 369 21.76 -17.53 -6.35
N GLU A 370 22.98 -17.96 -6.69
CA GLU A 370 23.69 -19.06 -6.00
C GLU A 370 24.31 -18.68 -4.65
N LEU A 371 24.36 -17.40 -4.27
CA LEU A 371 24.88 -17.01 -2.94
C LEU A 371 24.05 -17.56 -1.79
N LYS A 372 22.77 -17.90 -2.02
CA LYS A 372 21.80 -18.35 -1.00
C LYS A 372 21.67 -17.36 0.17
N GLN A 373 21.90 -16.07 -0.12
CA GLN A 373 21.73 -14.92 0.78
C GLN A 373 20.54 -14.07 0.34
N ASN A 374 19.82 -13.48 1.29
CA ASN A 374 18.65 -12.65 0.98
C ASN A 374 18.99 -11.18 0.66
N VAL A 375 20.08 -10.67 1.24
CA VAL A 375 20.54 -9.29 1.10
C VAL A 375 22.07 -9.28 1.06
N ILE A 376 22.65 -8.49 0.15
CA ILE A 376 24.09 -8.20 0.10
C ILE A 376 24.32 -6.69 0.10
N SER A 377 25.55 -6.25 0.34
CA SER A 377 25.94 -4.86 0.14
C SER A 377 26.17 -4.54 -1.36
N VAL A 378 26.04 -3.28 -1.72
CA VAL A 378 26.41 -2.77 -3.05
C VAL A 378 27.90 -2.96 -3.32
N SER A 379 28.76 -2.95 -2.29
CA SER A 379 30.20 -3.23 -2.44
C SER A 379 30.48 -4.68 -2.81
N GLU A 380 29.77 -5.65 -2.21
CA GLU A 380 29.83 -7.06 -2.62
C GLU A 380 29.27 -7.24 -4.03
N ALA A 381 28.13 -6.62 -4.35
CA ALA A 381 27.57 -6.64 -5.71
C ALA A 381 28.56 -6.08 -6.75
N ILE A 382 29.33 -5.04 -6.40
CA ILE A 382 30.40 -4.52 -7.25
C ILE A 382 31.52 -5.55 -7.42
N ALA A 383 32.03 -6.15 -6.35
CA ALA A 383 33.11 -7.14 -6.42
C ALA A 383 32.71 -8.40 -7.22
N ILE A 384 31.49 -8.89 -7.04
CA ILE A 384 30.92 -9.99 -7.83
C ILE A 384 30.79 -9.58 -9.31
N GLY A 385 30.35 -8.35 -9.56
CA GLY A 385 30.23 -7.79 -10.90
C GLY A 385 31.57 -7.67 -11.64
N GLU A 386 32.62 -7.21 -10.95
CA GLU A 386 33.99 -7.15 -11.49
C GLU A 386 34.55 -8.54 -11.77
N ALA A 387 34.30 -9.53 -10.89
CA ALA A 387 34.64 -10.93 -11.12
C ALA A 387 33.90 -11.52 -12.34
N CYS A 388 32.68 -11.06 -12.63
CA CYS A 388 31.93 -11.37 -13.84
C CYS A 388 32.31 -10.47 -15.04
N HIS A 389 33.40 -9.69 -14.97
CA HIS A 389 33.86 -8.77 -16.03
C HIS A 389 32.82 -7.71 -16.45
N ILE A 390 32.13 -7.13 -15.48
CA ILE A 390 31.34 -5.90 -15.65
C ILE A 390 32.07 -4.78 -14.88
N PRO A 391 32.34 -3.61 -15.48
CA PRO A 391 33.06 -2.53 -14.79
C PRO A 391 32.29 -2.03 -13.56
N ALA A 392 32.98 -1.81 -12.42
CA ALA A 392 32.36 -1.39 -11.15
C ALA A 392 31.38 -0.21 -11.28
N ARG A 393 31.71 0.81 -12.09
CA ARG A 393 30.87 1.98 -12.36
C ARG A 393 29.54 1.66 -13.06
N ASP A 394 29.47 0.52 -13.75
CA ASP A 394 28.34 0.10 -14.56
C ASP A 394 27.38 -0.81 -13.73
N ILE A 395 27.85 -1.38 -12.60
CA ILE A 395 27.07 -2.29 -11.72
C ILE A 395 25.77 -1.69 -11.18
N PRO A 396 25.71 -0.44 -10.67
CA PRO A 396 24.44 0.14 -10.20
C PRO A 396 23.37 0.22 -11.30
N VAL A 397 23.79 0.32 -12.57
CA VAL A 397 22.91 0.30 -13.73
C VAL A 397 22.42 -1.12 -14.03
N VAL A 398 23.26 -2.14 -13.89
CA VAL A 398 22.86 -3.56 -13.99
C VAL A 398 21.90 -3.96 -12.87
N LEU A 399 22.12 -3.47 -11.65
CA LEU A 399 21.19 -3.66 -10.52
C LEU A 399 19.84 -2.99 -10.79
N LYS A 400 19.82 -1.79 -11.38
CA LYS A 400 18.57 -1.13 -11.80
C LYS A 400 17.84 -1.91 -12.90
N PHE A 401 18.56 -2.44 -13.90
CA PHE A 401 18.00 -3.32 -14.94
C PHE A 401 17.29 -4.53 -14.31
N TYR A 402 17.92 -5.23 -13.37
CA TYR A 402 17.30 -6.36 -12.68
C TYR A 402 16.20 -5.97 -11.67
N HIS A 403 16.20 -4.73 -11.19
CA HIS A 403 15.10 -4.17 -10.39
C HIS A 403 13.85 -3.89 -11.24
N GLU A 404 14.01 -3.28 -12.42
CA GLU A 404 12.91 -3.03 -13.37
C GLU A 404 12.28 -4.32 -13.90
N LEU A 405 13.10 -5.35 -14.13
CA LEU A 405 12.66 -6.72 -14.44
C LEU A 405 12.12 -7.49 -13.23
N GLY A 406 12.21 -6.93 -12.03
CA GLY A 406 11.63 -7.50 -10.82
C GLY A 406 12.31 -8.75 -10.27
N VAL A 407 13.56 -9.01 -10.70
CA VAL A 407 14.40 -10.15 -10.28
C VAL A 407 14.97 -9.93 -8.88
N LEU A 408 15.33 -8.67 -8.55
CA LEU A 408 15.85 -8.24 -7.26
C LEU A 408 15.25 -6.87 -6.87
N LEU A 409 15.47 -6.40 -5.63
CA LEU A 409 15.05 -5.06 -5.21
C LEU A 409 16.28 -4.20 -4.86
N PHE A 410 16.36 -3.01 -5.47
CA PHE A 410 17.45 -2.06 -5.26
C PHE A 410 16.88 -0.64 -5.16
N TYR A 411 16.97 -0.03 -3.97
CA TYR A 411 16.35 1.26 -3.66
C TYR A 411 17.41 2.34 -3.35
N PRO A 412 18.17 2.83 -4.36
CA PRO A 412 19.28 3.78 -4.15
C PRO A 412 18.84 5.18 -3.69
N LYS A 413 17.53 5.44 -3.55
CA LYS A 413 16.96 6.71 -3.07
C LYS A 413 16.56 6.66 -1.59
N ILE A 414 16.50 5.48 -0.96
CA ILE A 414 16.23 5.32 0.48
C ILE A 414 17.58 5.33 1.21
N LYS A 415 17.75 6.21 2.20
CA LYS A 415 19.08 6.57 2.72
C LYS A 415 19.80 5.36 3.31
N SER A 416 19.12 4.57 4.13
CA SER A 416 19.70 3.36 4.73
C SER A 416 19.89 2.21 3.72
N LEU A 417 18.97 2.05 2.77
CA LEU A 417 19.06 0.99 1.74
C LEU A 417 19.99 1.32 0.57
N THR A 418 20.52 2.56 0.45
CA THR A 418 21.47 2.96 -0.61
C THR A 418 22.68 2.03 -0.77
N LYS A 419 23.05 1.30 0.28
CA LYS A 419 24.20 0.39 0.31
C LYS A 419 23.80 -1.09 0.26
N LYS A 420 22.52 -1.43 0.07
CA LYS A 420 22.01 -2.81 0.09
C LYS A 420 21.31 -3.18 -1.20
N VAL A 421 21.43 -4.45 -1.56
CA VAL A 421 20.72 -5.11 -2.67
C VAL A 421 19.97 -6.29 -2.07
N ILE A 422 18.65 -6.30 -2.22
CA ILE A 422 17.78 -7.39 -1.76
C ILE A 422 17.67 -8.40 -2.90
N LEU A 423 18.29 -9.55 -2.75
CA LEU A 423 18.36 -10.59 -3.79
C LEU A 423 17.09 -11.43 -3.88
N SER A 424 16.32 -11.53 -2.80
CA SER A 424 15.08 -12.30 -2.73
C SER A 424 13.87 -11.40 -2.46
N PRO A 425 13.10 -11.02 -3.52
CA PRO A 425 11.82 -10.34 -3.34
C PRO A 425 10.85 -11.13 -2.47
N LYS A 426 10.84 -12.48 -2.55
CA LYS A 426 10.01 -13.35 -1.70
C LYS A 426 10.29 -13.11 -0.21
N TRP A 427 11.54 -13.29 0.20
CA TRP A 427 11.94 -13.11 1.61
C TRP A 427 11.62 -11.71 2.11
N PHE A 428 11.76 -10.69 1.26
CA PHE A 428 11.49 -9.31 1.64
C PHE A 428 10.01 -9.06 1.90
N VAL A 429 9.15 -9.54 0.99
CA VAL A 429 7.69 -9.45 1.13
C VAL A 429 7.21 -10.25 2.35
N ASP A 430 7.72 -11.48 2.53
CA ASP A 430 7.43 -12.32 3.70
C ASP A 430 7.92 -11.66 5.01
N THR A 431 9.05 -10.94 4.97
CA THR A 431 9.59 -10.19 6.12
C THR A 431 8.70 -9.02 6.51
N ILE A 432 8.26 -8.18 5.56
CA ILE A 432 7.28 -7.12 5.84
C ILE A 432 5.98 -7.75 6.37
N GLY A 433 5.57 -8.88 5.78
CA GLY A 433 4.40 -9.66 6.19
C GLY A 433 4.31 -10.01 7.67
N LYS A 434 5.45 -10.13 8.38
CA LYS A 434 5.51 -10.45 9.81
C LYS A 434 4.83 -9.43 10.73
N VAL A 435 4.55 -8.21 10.28
CA VAL A 435 3.80 -7.20 11.06
C VAL A 435 2.28 -7.21 10.80
N PHE A 436 1.82 -8.00 9.81
CA PHE A 436 0.42 -8.19 9.44
C PHE A 436 -0.28 -9.50 9.94
N PRO A 437 0.29 -10.39 10.79
CA PRO A 437 -0.41 -11.61 11.21
C PRO A 437 -1.73 -11.34 11.94
N LEU A 438 -2.71 -12.18 11.65
CA LEU A 438 -3.98 -12.27 12.38
C LEU A 438 -3.86 -13.14 13.66
N GLU A 439 -2.71 -13.77 13.89
CA GLU A 439 -2.54 -14.79 14.92
C GLU A 439 -2.29 -14.23 16.33
N LYS A 440 -3.08 -14.72 17.29
CA LYS A 440 -2.98 -14.42 18.73
C LYS A 440 -1.87 -15.27 19.39
N GLY A 441 -0.65 -15.25 18.84
CA GLY A 441 0.46 -16.12 19.25
C GLY A 441 1.43 -15.53 20.28
N TRP A 442 1.46 -14.20 20.45
CA TRP A 442 2.52 -13.51 21.19
C TRP A 442 2.17 -13.35 22.68
N SER A 443 2.92 -14.03 23.54
CA SER A 443 2.74 -14.03 25.00
C SER A 443 3.35 -12.81 25.70
N VAL A 444 4.31 -12.13 25.05
CA VAL A 444 4.97 -10.91 25.52
C VAL A 444 4.44 -9.72 24.73
N GLY A 445 4.33 -8.55 25.36
CA GLY A 445 4.01 -7.30 24.64
C GLY A 445 2.55 -7.16 24.16
N LYS A 446 1.57 -7.82 24.79
CA LYS A 446 0.13 -7.72 24.44
C LYS A 446 -0.34 -6.27 24.24
N ASN A 447 0.11 -5.33 25.07
CA ASN A 447 -0.28 -3.92 24.99
C ASN A 447 0.24 -3.24 23.72
N TYR A 448 1.40 -3.64 23.20
CA TYR A 448 1.93 -3.14 21.94
C TYR A 448 1.17 -3.71 20.73
N TRP A 449 0.86 -5.01 20.75
CA TRP A 449 -0.02 -5.63 19.75
C TRP A 449 -1.43 -5.02 19.77
N PHE A 450 -1.96 -4.69 20.94
CA PHE A 450 -3.23 -3.98 21.08
C PHE A 450 -3.18 -2.59 20.45
N LEU A 451 -2.12 -1.80 20.67
CA LEU A 451 -1.93 -0.50 20.02
C LEU A 451 -1.86 -0.62 18.50
N LEU A 452 -1.17 -1.65 17.98
CA LEU A 452 -1.09 -1.91 16.55
C LEU A 452 -2.48 -2.25 15.97
N GLN A 453 -3.18 -3.24 16.53
CA GLN A 453 -4.46 -3.73 16.00
C GLN A 453 -5.63 -2.74 16.21
N ASN A 454 -5.61 -1.96 17.29
CA ASN A 454 -6.73 -1.08 17.67
C ASN A 454 -6.48 0.40 17.35
N LYS A 455 -5.25 0.89 17.38
CA LYS A 455 -4.93 2.30 17.04
C LYS A 455 -4.11 2.42 15.75
N GLY A 456 -3.64 1.33 15.16
CA GLY A 456 -2.75 1.36 13.99
C GLY A 456 -1.34 1.82 14.36
N ILE A 457 -0.95 1.71 15.63
CA ILE A 457 0.29 2.30 16.15
C ILE A 457 1.35 1.21 16.37
N LEU A 458 2.34 1.20 15.48
CA LEU A 458 3.52 0.36 15.54
C LEU A 458 4.61 1.05 16.38
N VAL A 459 4.97 0.44 17.51
CA VAL A 459 5.95 0.97 18.47
C VAL A 459 7.33 0.33 18.30
N GLN A 460 8.38 1.05 18.67
CA GLN A 460 9.77 0.59 18.52
C GLN A 460 10.10 -0.78 19.12
N PRO A 461 9.72 -1.09 20.39
CA PRO A 461 9.97 -2.43 20.94
C PRO A 461 9.34 -3.56 20.11
N LEU A 462 8.12 -3.33 19.59
CA LEU A 462 7.38 -4.34 18.84
C LEU A 462 8.00 -4.62 17.47
N TYR A 463 8.32 -3.60 16.67
CA TYR A 463 8.94 -3.85 15.36
C TYR A 463 10.36 -4.41 15.48
N GLN A 464 11.09 -4.07 16.56
CA GLN A 464 12.39 -4.66 16.86
C GLN A 464 12.28 -6.15 17.19
N GLU A 465 11.26 -6.57 17.95
CA GLU A 465 10.97 -7.99 18.22
C GLU A 465 10.56 -8.75 16.95
N VAL A 466 9.55 -8.23 16.23
CA VAL A 466 8.98 -8.87 15.02
C VAL A 466 10.02 -9.10 13.92
N TRP A 467 10.98 -8.18 13.77
CA TRP A 467 11.99 -8.26 12.72
C TRP A 467 13.39 -8.68 13.19
N GLN A 468 13.59 -8.97 14.48
CA GLN A 468 14.91 -9.31 15.06
C GLN A 468 15.67 -10.40 14.30
N SER A 469 14.95 -11.43 13.83
CA SER A 469 15.50 -12.62 13.17
C SER A 469 15.60 -12.48 11.64
N SER A 470 15.27 -11.33 11.06
CA SER A 470 15.12 -11.20 9.60
C SER A 470 16.44 -11.07 8.83
N GLY A 471 17.53 -10.62 9.48
CA GLY A 471 18.82 -10.37 8.82
C GLY A 471 18.95 -8.99 8.16
N ILE A 472 17.94 -8.14 8.34
CA ILE A 472 17.93 -6.71 7.98
C ILE A 472 17.61 -5.91 9.26
N ASP A 473 18.12 -4.69 9.39
CA ASP A 473 17.85 -3.87 10.56
C ASP A 473 16.37 -3.43 10.54
N PRO A 474 15.60 -3.65 11.63
CA PRO A 474 14.20 -3.23 11.71
C PRO A 474 13.96 -1.74 11.36
N GLU A 475 14.91 -0.86 11.65
CA GLU A 475 14.81 0.57 11.30
C GLU A 475 14.86 0.83 9.78
N GLU A 476 15.50 -0.05 9.00
CA GLU A 476 15.54 0.06 7.53
C GLU A 476 14.20 -0.34 6.90
N ILE A 477 13.51 -1.33 7.49
CA ILE A 477 12.15 -1.70 7.09
C ILE A 477 11.20 -0.54 7.39
N ILE A 478 11.32 0.09 8.57
CA ILE A 478 10.55 1.28 8.93
C ILE A 478 10.82 2.45 7.98
N GLU A 479 12.09 2.75 7.65
CA GLU A 479 12.42 3.82 6.69
C GLU A 479 11.78 3.56 5.32
N LEU A 480 11.76 2.30 4.86
CA LEU A 480 11.09 1.91 3.62
C LEU A 480 9.56 2.03 3.69
N LEU A 481 8.94 1.61 4.79
CA LEU A 481 7.49 1.78 4.98
C LEU A 481 7.09 3.26 5.03
N VAL A 482 7.90 4.11 5.66
CA VAL A 482 7.71 5.57 5.65
C VAL A 482 7.92 6.15 4.26
N HIS A 483 8.95 5.70 3.53
CA HIS A 483 9.26 6.17 2.19
C HIS A 483 8.12 5.89 1.19
N PHE A 484 7.52 4.69 1.24
CA PHE A 484 6.35 4.34 0.45
C PHE A 484 5.01 4.86 1.01
N ARG A 485 5.05 5.67 2.08
CA ARG A 485 3.89 6.20 2.81
C ARG A 485 2.93 5.12 3.30
N LEU A 486 3.43 3.93 3.58
CA LEU A 486 2.67 2.87 4.24
C LEU A 486 2.64 3.08 5.76
N ALA A 487 3.66 3.74 6.31
CA ALA A 487 3.71 4.21 7.68
C ALA A 487 3.99 5.72 7.75
N ALA A 488 3.61 6.37 8.86
CA ALA A 488 3.95 7.76 9.19
C ALA A 488 4.55 7.84 10.59
N PRO A 489 5.69 8.55 10.82
CA PRO A 489 6.12 8.87 12.17
C PRO A 489 5.09 9.79 12.84
N VAL A 490 4.63 9.43 14.03
CA VAL A 490 3.64 10.21 14.78
C VAL A 490 4.09 10.44 16.22
N GLN A 491 3.77 11.60 16.77
CA GLN A 491 3.97 11.85 18.20
C GLN A 491 2.72 11.40 18.94
N THR A 492 2.82 10.31 19.71
CA THR A 492 1.84 10.00 20.74
C THR A 492 2.25 10.73 22.03
N LYS A 493 1.31 10.87 22.98
CA LYS A 493 1.57 11.47 24.32
C LYS A 493 2.61 10.68 25.16
N LEU A 494 3.17 9.59 24.62
CA LEU A 494 4.08 8.63 25.26
C LEU A 494 5.50 8.75 24.66
N SER A 495 6.22 9.82 25.00
CA SER A 495 7.43 10.29 24.29
C SER A 495 8.70 9.43 24.43
N ARG A 496 8.66 8.24 25.03
CA ARG A 496 9.86 7.40 25.28
C ARG A 496 10.36 6.62 24.06
N PHE A 497 9.48 6.25 23.14
CA PHE A 497 9.80 5.38 22.01
C PHE A 497 9.35 5.99 20.69
N LYS A 498 9.94 5.55 19.56
CA LYS A 498 9.41 5.89 18.24
C LYS A 498 8.05 5.22 18.03
N HIS A 499 7.10 5.97 17.51
CA HIS A 499 5.75 5.52 17.18
C HIS A 499 5.48 5.79 15.70
N TYR A 500 4.88 4.81 15.02
CA TYR A 500 4.53 4.90 13.61
C TYR A 500 3.06 4.53 13.41
N PHE A 501 2.31 5.39 12.73
CA PHE A 501 0.95 5.10 12.29
C PHE A 501 0.99 4.29 10.99
N LEU A 502 0.38 3.11 11.02
CA LEU A 502 0.33 2.10 9.97
C LEU A 502 -1.14 1.72 9.76
N PRO A 503 -1.95 2.50 9.01
CA PRO A 503 -3.39 2.27 8.92
C PRO A 503 -3.79 0.92 8.30
N ALA A 504 -2.92 0.32 7.47
CA ALA A 504 -3.19 -0.93 6.77
C ALA A 504 -3.54 -2.11 7.70
N VAL A 505 -3.02 -2.17 8.94
CA VAL A 505 -3.31 -3.28 9.89
C VAL A 505 -4.68 -3.19 10.55
N LEU A 506 -5.37 -2.05 10.42
CA LEU A 506 -6.64 -1.84 11.08
C LEU A 506 -7.76 -2.64 10.37
N PRO A 507 -8.85 -2.98 11.06
CA PRO A 507 -10.06 -3.48 10.43
C PRO A 507 -10.69 -2.41 9.53
N GLY A 508 -11.52 -2.84 8.58
CA GLY A 508 -12.32 -1.98 7.72
C GLY A 508 -13.58 -1.42 8.43
N TYR A 509 -13.89 -0.16 8.16
CA TYR A 509 -15.16 0.47 8.50
C TYR A 509 -16.24 0.09 7.48
N THR A 510 -17.33 -0.51 7.97
CA THR A 510 -18.45 -1.07 7.17
C THR A 510 -19.79 -0.34 7.36
N GLY A 511 -19.82 0.70 8.21
CA GLY A 511 -21.00 1.54 8.46
C GLY A 511 -21.23 2.62 7.40
N ASP A 512 -22.13 3.55 7.69
CA ASP A 512 -22.46 4.68 6.81
C ASP A 512 -21.31 5.71 6.81
N PRO A 513 -20.71 6.08 5.66
CA PRO A 513 -19.72 7.14 5.61
C PRO A 513 -20.22 8.48 6.20
N ASN A 514 -21.54 8.71 6.21
CA ASN A 514 -22.19 9.87 6.81
C ASN A 514 -22.54 9.71 8.30
N GLU A 515 -22.18 8.59 8.94
CA GLU A 515 -22.24 8.45 10.39
C GLU A 515 -21.28 9.46 11.03
N VAL A 516 -21.81 10.36 11.86
CA VAL A 516 -21.05 11.46 12.47
C VAL A 516 -21.27 11.49 13.97
N ARG A 517 -20.22 11.80 14.74
CA ARG A 517 -20.33 11.95 16.19
C ARG A 517 -21.30 13.10 16.51
N PRO A 518 -22.32 12.88 17.36
CA PRO A 518 -23.29 13.91 17.68
C PRO A 518 -22.65 15.06 18.47
N GLY A 519 -23.25 16.25 18.41
CA GLY A 519 -22.88 17.41 19.23
C GLY A 519 -22.12 18.52 18.49
N TYR A 520 -21.71 18.30 17.24
CA TYR A 520 -21.11 19.35 16.40
C TYR A 520 -22.05 20.57 16.28
N LYS A 521 -21.45 21.76 16.15
CA LYS A 521 -22.14 23.05 15.95
C LYS A 521 -22.10 23.50 14.50
N LEU A 522 -21.05 23.17 13.77
CA LEU A 522 -20.91 23.41 12.33
C LEU A 522 -20.41 22.16 11.62
N ARG A 523 -20.85 21.98 10.37
CA ARG A 523 -20.42 20.93 9.44
C ARG A 523 -20.35 21.53 8.04
N ALA A 524 -19.27 21.27 7.29
CA ALA A 524 -19.20 21.64 5.87
C ALA A 524 -19.95 20.60 5.01
N SER A 525 -20.39 20.97 3.79
CA SER A 525 -20.85 19.94 2.84
C SER A 525 -19.67 19.01 2.53
N PRO A 526 -19.84 17.67 2.42
CA PRO A 526 -18.73 16.79 2.10
C PRO A 526 -18.03 17.17 0.80
N VAL A 527 -16.75 16.86 0.71
CA VAL A 527 -15.95 17.03 -0.50
C VAL A 527 -15.38 15.68 -0.90
N HIS A 528 -15.41 15.36 -2.19
CA HIS A 528 -14.96 14.08 -2.73
C HIS A 528 -13.66 14.26 -3.50
N ILE A 529 -12.66 13.44 -3.17
CA ILE A 529 -11.47 13.25 -3.99
C ILE A 529 -11.75 12.09 -4.95
N THR A 530 -11.86 12.38 -6.25
CA THR A 530 -12.22 11.42 -7.32
C THR A 530 -11.09 11.29 -8.33
N PHE A 531 -11.17 10.26 -9.19
CA PHE A 531 -10.14 9.89 -10.17
C PHE A 531 -10.82 9.64 -11.53
N SER A 532 -10.17 9.94 -12.66
CA SER A 532 -10.77 9.76 -14.01
C SER A 532 -11.24 8.33 -14.32
N THR A 533 -10.58 7.33 -13.73
CA THR A 533 -10.96 5.92 -13.82
C THR A 533 -12.26 5.59 -13.08
N GLY A 534 -12.74 6.48 -12.20
CA GLY A 534 -13.96 6.34 -11.40
C GLY A 534 -13.82 5.53 -10.11
N TYR A 535 -12.59 5.16 -9.73
CA TYR A 535 -12.29 4.30 -8.58
C TYR A 535 -11.01 4.75 -7.86
N VAL A 536 -11.03 4.73 -6.53
CA VAL A 536 -9.85 5.00 -5.69
C VAL A 536 -8.81 3.88 -5.90
N PRO A 537 -7.57 4.15 -6.31
CA PRO A 537 -6.56 3.09 -6.46
C PRO A 537 -6.27 2.40 -5.10
N PRO A 538 -6.08 1.06 -5.05
CA PRO A 538 -5.73 0.35 -3.82
C PRO A 538 -4.51 0.97 -3.15
N GLY A 539 -4.58 1.10 -1.83
CA GLY A 539 -3.51 1.70 -1.03
C GLY A 539 -3.28 3.21 -1.23
N PHE A 540 -4.04 3.92 -2.08
CA PHE A 540 -3.97 5.38 -2.17
C PHE A 540 -4.49 6.01 -0.88
N PHE A 541 -5.63 5.53 -0.35
CA PHE A 541 -6.18 6.00 0.92
C PHE A 541 -5.17 5.87 2.08
N THR A 542 -4.55 4.70 2.21
CA THR A 542 -3.50 4.39 3.19
C THR A 542 -2.37 5.42 3.14
N ARG A 543 -1.89 5.72 1.93
CA ARG A 543 -0.80 6.69 1.67
C ARG A 543 -1.22 8.15 1.88
N LEU A 544 -2.48 8.48 1.61
CA LEU A 544 -3.04 9.80 1.92
C LEU A 544 -3.17 10.01 3.42
N ALA A 545 -3.70 9.02 4.15
CA ALA A 545 -3.88 9.09 5.59
C ALA A 545 -2.54 9.21 6.34
N THR A 546 -1.50 8.50 5.91
CA THR A 546 -0.14 8.67 6.47
C THR A 546 0.49 10.01 6.08
N ALA A 547 0.32 10.49 4.84
CA ALA A 547 0.80 11.82 4.45
C ALA A 547 0.17 12.93 5.31
N VAL A 548 -1.16 12.87 5.52
CA VAL A 548 -1.89 13.78 6.39
C VAL A 548 -1.44 13.67 7.85
N ALA A 549 -1.20 12.45 8.36
CA ALA A 549 -0.68 12.22 9.71
C ALA A 549 0.76 12.75 9.96
N THR A 550 1.46 13.22 8.92
CA THR A 550 2.79 13.87 9.07
C THR A 550 2.76 15.40 9.10
N ASP A 551 1.60 16.03 8.92
CA ASP A 551 1.50 17.49 9.01
C ASP A 551 1.57 17.99 10.46
N ALA A 552 2.26 19.11 10.68
CA ALA A 552 2.51 19.65 12.02
C ALA A 552 1.25 20.26 12.70
N ASN A 553 0.17 20.52 11.94
CA ASN A 553 -1.09 21.03 12.45
C ASN A 553 -2.12 19.89 12.68
N VAL A 554 -1.74 18.63 12.47
CA VAL A 554 -2.63 17.47 12.51
C VAL A 554 -2.26 16.53 13.67
N GLU A 555 -3.26 16.11 14.44
CA GLU A 555 -3.15 15.02 15.43
C GLU A 555 -4.16 13.91 15.10
N LEU A 556 -3.79 12.64 15.30
CA LEU A 556 -4.70 11.51 15.10
C LEU A 556 -5.75 11.47 16.23
N ASN A 557 -7.03 11.44 15.87
CA ASN A 557 -8.12 11.40 16.84
C ASN A 557 -8.48 9.94 17.20
N PHE A 558 -7.87 9.44 18.27
CA PHE A 558 -8.12 8.09 18.81
C PHE A 558 -9.26 8.02 19.84
N ASP A 559 -9.67 9.16 20.40
CA ASP A 559 -10.28 9.21 21.74
C ASP A 559 -11.81 9.14 21.72
N LYS A 560 -12.34 8.59 22.82
CA LYS A 560 -13.77 8.42 23.07
C LYS A 560 -14.27 9.19 24.29
N ASP A 561 -13.48 10.12 24.79
CA ASP A 561 -13.52 10.52 26.19
C ASP A 561 -14.77 11.31 26.64
N TYR A 562 -15.76 11.50 25.77
CA TYR A 562 -17.06 12.08 26.15
C TYR A 562 -18.26 11.40 25.49
N ALA A 563 -19.06 10.76 26.37
CA ALA A 563 -20.46 10.34 26.30
C ALA A 563 -20.84 8.89 25.84
N ALA A 564 -21.60 8.23 26.72
CA ALA A 564 -22.41 6.99 26.60
C ALA A 564 -21.68 5.62 26.54
N PRO A 565 -22.04 4.64 27.40
CA PRO A 565 -21.43 3.30 27.41
C PRO A 565 -21.70 2.42 26.18
N ASP A 566 -22.82 2.64 25.47
CA ASP A 566 -23.42 1.59 24.62
C ASP A 566 -23.11 1.66 23.12
N ILE A 567 -22.26 2.59 22.65
CA ILE A 567 -21.93 2.73 21.21
C ILE A 567 -20.42 2.54 20.99
N HIS A 568 -20.02 1.36 20.52
CA HIS A 568 -18.62 0.99 20.22
C HIS A 568 -18.11 1.48 18.83
N SER A 569 -18.43 2.72 18.40
CA SER A 569 -17.85 3.32 17.18
C SER A 569 -16.38 3.75 17.37
N LYS A 570 -15.44 2.96 16.88
CA LYS A 570 -14.01 3.30 16.81
C LYS A 570 -13.81 4.52 15.86
N CYS A 571 -12.82 5.38 16.08
CA CYS A 571 -12.63 6.58 15.26
C CYS A 571 -11.63 6.41 14.10
N ILE A 572 -10.84 5.32 14.11
CA ILE A 572 -9.81 5.03 13.11
C ILE A 572 -9.90 3.57 12.64
N TYR A 573 -9.92 3.40 11.33
CA TYR A 573 -10.04 2.15 10.57
C TYR A 573 -9.13 2.25 9.33
N ARG A 574 -8.92 1.13 8.66
CA ARG A 574 -8.06 1.06 7.47
C ARG A 574 -8.54 1.94 6.31
N ASN A 575 -9.85 2.08 6.13
CA ASN A 575 -10.50 2.92 5.12
C ASN A 575 -11.22 4.16 5.70
N ARG A 576 -11.02 4.49 6.99
CA ARG A 576 -11.63 5.68 7.63
C ARG A 576 -10.76 6.22 8.77
N VAL A 577 -10.27 7.46 8.68
CA VAL A 577 -9.40 8.06 9.71
C VAL A 577 -9.94 9.43 10.13
N CYS A 578 -10.07 9.64 11.44
CA CYS A 578 -10.40 10.92 12.06
C CYS A 578 -9.12 11.64 12.53
N PHE A 579 -9.08 12.95 12.32
CA PHE A 579 -7.96 13.83 12.64
C PHE A 579 -8.46 15.09 13.35
N PHE A 580 -7.66 15.61 14.28
CA PHE A 580 -7.76 16.98 14.77
C PHE A 580 -6.94 17.90 13.86
N TYR A 581 -7.43 19.11 13.57
CA TYR A 581 -6.72 20.13 12.82
C TYR A 581 -6.62 21.44 13.61
N GLY A 582 -5.40 21.92 13.83
CA GLY A 582 -5.12 23.20 14.49
C GLY A 582 -5.40 23.23 16.00
N HIS A 583 -5.18 24.39 16.61
CA HIS A 583 -5.44 24.65 18.04
C HIS A 583 -6.16 26.01 18.23
N PRO A 584 -7.38 26.05 18.82
CA PRO A 584 -8.22 24.91 19.15
C PRO A 584 -8.52 24.03 17.93
N SER A 585 -8.85 22.77 18.16
CA SER A 585 -8.99 21.79 17.08
C SER A 585 -10.41 21.74 16.50
N ASP A 586 -10.46 21.61 15.17
CA ASP A 586 -11.61 21.08 14.44
C ASP A 586 -11.37 19.61 14.06
N ASP A 587 -12.42 18.83 13.95
CA ASP A 587 -12.32 17.43 13.50
C ASP A 587 -12.47 17.37 11.98
N PHE A 588 -11.62 16.59 11.30
CA PHE A 588 -11.89 16.16 9.93
C PHE A 588 -11.68 14.66 9.74
N VAL A 589 -12.48 14.09 8.85
CA VAL A 589 -12.56 12.65 8.62
C VAL A 589 -12.35 12.35 7.15
N LEU A 590 -11.42 11.44 6.86
CA LEU A 590 -11.23 10.87 5.53
C LEU A 590 -11.86 9.47 5.50
N THR A 591 -12.68 9.17 4.50
CA THR A 591 -13.30 7.84 4.31
C THR A 591 -13.20 7.39 2.85
N ASP A 592 -12.58 6.24 2.57
CA ASP A 592 -12.68 5.60 1.24
C ASP A 592 -14.06 4.97 1.08
N VAL A 593 -14.83 5.50 0.12
CA VAL A 593 -16.18 5.04 -0.28
C VAL A 593 -16.13 4.34 -1.65
N ASN A 594 -15.00 3.69 -1.95
CA ASN A 594 -14.63 2.92 -3.14
C ASN A 594 -14.46 3.74 -4.44
N LYS A 595 -15.38 4.66 -4.73
CA LYS A 595 -15.37 5.51 -5.93
C LYS A 595 -14.75 6.89 -5.70
N ALA A 596 -14.69 7.31 -4.44
CA ALA A 596 -14.11 8.57 -3.99
C ALA A 596 -13.52 8.40 -2.59
N ILE A 597 -12.66 9.34 -2.19
CA ILE A 597 -12.37 9.56 -0.76
C ILE A 597 -13.22 10.74 -0.31
N GLN A 598 -14.17 10.48 0.59
CA GLN A 598 -15.04 11.49 1.20
C GLN A 598 -14.27 12.21 2.32
N VAL A 599 -14.38 13.54 2.32
CA VAL A 599 -13.80 14.46 3.31
C VAL A 599 -14.94 15.18 4.02
N ASP A 600 -15.02 14.97 5.33
CA ASP A 600 -15.95 15.68 6.21
C ASP A 600 -15.17 16.55 7.21
N VAL A 601 -15.73 17.70 7.58
CA VAL A 601 -15.13 18.63 8.56
C VAL A 601 -16.21 19.10 9.54
N PHE A 602 -15.89 19.12 10.84
CA PHE A 602 -16.79 19.41 11.95
C PHE A 602 -16.15 20.35 12.97
N ARG A 603 -16.97 21.25 13.53
CA ARG A 603 -16.60 22.06 14.69
C ARG A 603 -17.52 21.78 15.86
N TYR A 604 -16.98 21.50 17.04
CA TYR A 604 -17.77 21.20 18.26
C TYR A 604 -18.07 22.42 19.15
N VAL A 605 -17.48 23.58 18.84
CA VAL A 605 -17.74 24.87 19.52
C VAL A 605 -18.52 25.84 18.63
N PRO A 606 -19.24 26.83 19.19
CA PRO A 606 -19.85 27.90 18.39
C PRO A 606 -18.81 28.71 17.63
N GLU A 607 -19.16 29.25 16.45
CA GLU A 607 -18.25 30.05 15.61
C GLU A 607 -17.63 31.24 16.37
N SER A 608 -18.42 31.89 17.23
CA SER A 608 -18.00 33.00 18.08
C SER A 608 -16.96 32.64 19.15
N SER A 609 -16.78 31.35 19.43
CA SER A 609 -15.90 30.84 20.48
C SER A 609 -14.57 30.30 19.94
N HIS A 610 -14.38 30.32 18.61
CA HIS A 610 -13.17 29.85 17.95
C HIS A 610 -12.38 31.01 17.34
N PRO A 611 -11.05 31.11 17.52
CA PRO A 611 -10.26 32.24 17.02
C PRO A 611 -10.13 32.27 15.49
N VAL A 612 -10.25 31.11 14.83
CA VAL A 612 -10.18 30.97 13.36
C VAL A 612 -11.57 30.66 12.79
N PRO A 613 -12.09 31.41 11.79
CA PRO A 613 -13.37 31.09 11.16
C PRO A 613 -13.41 29.68 10.58
N PHE A 614 -14.52 28.95 10.74
CA PHE A 614 -14.64 27.54 10.30
C PHE A 614 -14.38 27.38 8.81
N LYS A 615 -14.86 28.34 8.02
CA LYS A 615 -14.57 28.48 6.59
C LYS A 615 -13.07 28.50 6.27
N ALA A 616 -12.27 29.23 7.04
CA ALA A 616 -10.82 29.31 6.80
C ALA A 616 -10.14 27.97 7.09
N VAL A 617 -10.59 27.25 8.13
CA VAL A 617 -10.12 25.90 8.44
C VAL A 617 -10.47 24.92 7.31
N CYS A 618 -11.69 24.93 6.78
CA CYS A 618 -12.06 24.10 5.62
C CYS A 618 -11.16 24.36 4.40
N GLN A 619 -10.81 25.63 4.14
CA GLN A 619 -9.91 26.00 3.04
C GLN A 619 -8.47 25.53 3.28
N GLN A 620 -7.96 25.64 4.50
CA GLN A 620 -6.62 25.16 4.87
C GLN A 620 -6.51 23.63 4.80
N ILE A 621 -7.55 22.90 5.25
CA ILE A 621 -7.64 21.45 5.10
C ILE A 621 -7.66 21.06 3.61
N LEU A 622 -8.36 21.82 2.76
CA LEU A 622 -8.39 21.58 1.32
C LEU A 622 -7.01 21.82 0.65
N GLU A 623 -6.27 22.84 1.09
CA GLU A 623 -4.89 23.09 0.64
C GLU A 623 -3.96 21.95 1.07
N LEU A 624 -3.99 21.56 2.36
CA LEU A 624 -3.25 20.40 2.91
C LEU A 624 -3.54 19.11 2.12
N LEU A 625 -4.81 18.81 1.84
CA LEU A 625 -5.19 17.59 1.12
C LEU A 625 -4.67 17.58 -0.33
N ASN A 626 -4.57 18.73 -0.98
CA ASN A 626 -3.94 18.80 -2.31
C ASN A 626 -2.43 18.54 -2.25
N GLU A 627 -1.73 19.10 -1.26
CA GLU A 627 -0.30 18.84 -1.05
C GLU A 627 -0.04 17.37 -0.69
N CYS A 628 -0.83 16.79 0.24
CA CYS A 628 -0.75 15.39 0.61
C CYS A 628 -1.08 14.45 -0.56
N CYS A 629 -2.08 14.75 -1.40
CA CYS A 629 -2.33 13.96 -2.59
C CYS A 629 -1.16 14.03 -3.58
N GLN A 630 -0.60 15.21 -3.86
CA GLN A 630 0.57 15.33 -4.75
C GLN A 630 1.76 14.53 -4.21
N GLN A 631 1.99 14.59 -2.90
CA GLN A 631 3.01 13.83 -2.20
C GLN A 631 2.85 12.30 -2.34
N VAL A 632 1.61 11.79 -2.41
CA VAL A 632 1.33 10.35 -2.64
C VAL A 632 1.60 9.94 -4.08
N GLU A 633 1.21 10.78 -5.04
CA GLU A 633 1.45 10.58 -6.47
C GLU A 633 2.96 10.57 -6.76
N ASP A 634 3.69 11.55 -6.23
CA ASP A 634 5.13 11.68 -6.39
C ASP A 634 5.90 10.47 -5.80
N THR A 635 5.46 9.93 -4.65
CA THR A 635 6.09 8.75 -4.01
C THR A 635 6.17 7.53 -4.95
N LEU A 636 5.16 7.31 -5.78
CA LEU A 636 5.09 6.15 -6.68
C LEU A 636 5.76 6.45 -8.03
N ASP A 637 5.66 7.69 -8.53
CA ASP A 637 6.35 8.14 -9.75
C ASP A 637 7.89 8.09 -9.63
N ILE A 638 8.44 8.27 -8.42
CA ILE A 638 9.90 8.37 -8.18
C ILE A 638 10.68 7.12 -8.58
N TYR A 639 10.09 5.92 -8.57
CA TYR A 639 10.79 4.67 -8.96
C TYR A 639 10.54 4.24 -10.40
N HIS A 640 9.40 4.61 -10.97
CA HIS A 640 9.04 4.25 -12.35
C HIS A 640 9.48 5.30 -13.38
N ARG A 641 9.84 6.53 -12.98
CA ARG A 641 10.32 7.55 -13.92
C ARG A 641 11.78 7.45 -14.32
N ARG A 642 11.97 7.81 -15.60
CA ARG A 642 13.22 8.10 -16.31
C ARG A 642 14.18 8.97 -15.48
N ASP A 643 15.46 8.64 -15.56
CA ASP A 643 16.54 9.46 -15.03
C ASP A 643 16.57 10.81 -15.78
N PRO A 644 16.58 11.99 -15.11
CA PRO A 644 16.47 13.31 -15.77
C PRO A 644 17.59 13.64 -16.77
N TYR A 645 18.63 12.81 -16.87
CA TYR A 645 19.68 12.93 -17.90
C TYR A 645 19.31 12.36 -19.28
N MET A 646 18.15 11.69 -19.44
CA MET A 646 17.59 11.30 -20.74
C MET A 646 16.74 12.42 -21.35
N LEU A 647 17.41 13.31 -22.08
CA LEU A 647 16.89 14.60 -22.55
C LEU A 647 16.36 14.52 -23.98
N LEU A 648 15.06 14.78 -24.21
CA LEU A 648 14.51 15.68 -25.27
C LEU A 648 12.97 15.59 -25.42
N GLY A 649 12.28 16.70 -25.16
CA GLY A 649 11.14 17.14 -25.99
C GLY A 649 9.71 16.62 -25.74
N LEU A 650 8.86 17.53 -25.25
CA LEU A 650 7.52 17.80 -25.81
C LEU A 650 6.36 16.79 -25.67
N TYR A 651 6.42 15.80 -24.79
CA TYR A 651 5.20 15.17 -24.27
C TYR A 651 4.80 15.83 -22.94
N ALA A 652 3.70 16.59 -22.98
CA ALA A 652 3.12 17.22 -21.81
C ALA A 652 2.66 16.14 -20.82
N TYR A 653 3.11 16.24 -19.57
CA TYR A 653 2.74 15.31 -18.51
C TYR A 653 1.27 15.46 -18.13
N GLU A 654 0.44 14.50 -18.53
CA GLU A 654 -0.86 14.27 -17.88
C GLU A 654 -0.60 13.59 -16.53
N LYS A 655 -0.64 14.40 -15.45
CA LYS A 655 -0.66 13.90 -14.07
C LYS A 655 -1.80 12.86 -13.90
N SER A 656 -1.76 12.13 -12.79
CA SER A 656 -2.95 11.49 -12.24
C SER A 656 -4.12 12.49 -12.26
N SER A 657 -5.18 12.09 -12.94
CA SER A 657 -6.37 12.87 -13.24
C SER A 657 -7.32 12.79 -12.05
N ARG A 658 -6.76 13.14 -10.89
CA ARG A 658 -7.45 13.29 -9.61
C ARG A 658 -8.11 14.66 -9.59
N ILE A 659 -9.38 14.70 -9.24
CA ILE A 659 -10.17 15.92 -9.15
C ILE A 659 -10.74 16.02 -7.73
N ILE A 660 -10.93 17.25 -7.25
CA ILE A 660 -11.72 17.50 -6.05
C ILE A 660 -13.09 18.00 -6.49
N GLU A 661 -14.12 17.21 -6.20
CA GLU A 661 -15.51 17.48 -6.52
C GLU A 661 -16.29 17.86 -5.26
N TYR A 662 -17.14 18.88 -5.36
CA TYR A 662 -17.86 19.45 -4.23
C TYR A 662 -19.28 18.91 -4.24
N VAL A 663 -19.73 18.32 -3.12
CA VAL A 663 -21.03 17.64 -3.05
C VAL A 663 -22.16 18.66 -2.94
N CYS A 664 -23.14 18.52 -3.84
CA CYS A 664 -24.33 19.36 -3.98
C CYS A 664 -25.42 18.94 -2.98
N GLN A 665 -25.86 19.87 -2.13
CA GLN A 665 -26.97 19.71 -1.19
C GLN A 665 -28.32 20.14 -1.81
N CYS A 666 -28.43 20.04 -3.14
CA CYS A 666 -29.60 20.43 -3.92
C CYS A 666 -30.82 19.50 -3.71
N SER A 667 -30.56 18.24 -3.36
CA SER A 667 -31.56 17.18 -3.29
C SER A 667 -31.45 16.42 -1.97
N PRO A 668 -32.58 15.99 -1.37
CA PRO A 668 -32.58 14.98 -0.29
C PRO A 668 -32.49 13.54 -0.84
N SER A 669 -32.19 13.36 -2.13
CA SER A 669 -31.90 12.05 -2.74
C SER A 669 -30.74 11.34 -2.03
N SER A 670 -30.77 10.00 -2.03
CA SER A 670 -29.64 9.17 -1.59
C SER A 670 -28.46 9.15 -2.57
N GLU A 671 -28.67 9.62 -3.80
CA GLU A 671 -27.61 9.69 -4.81
C GLU A 671 -26.76 10.95 -4.64
N VAL A 672 -25.44 10.77 -4.62
CA VAL A 672 -24.48 11.89 -4.48
C VAL A 672 -24.49 12.73 -5.74
N HIS A 673 -24.87 13.99 -5.59
CA HIS A 673 -24.83 14.99 -6.66
C HIS A 673 -23.57 15.86 -6.53
N TYR A 674 -23.00 16.28 -7.65
CA TYR A 674 -21.84 17.18 -7.68
C TYR A 674 -22.19 18.56 -8.24
N ILE A 675 -21.42 19.55 -7.82
CA ILE A 675 -21.51 20.92 -8.31
C ILE A 675 -20.64 21.08 -9.57
N GLN A 676 -21.23 21.57 -10.66
CA GLN A 676 -20.59 21.73 -11.98
C GLN A 676 -19.85 23.08 -12.14
N ASP A 677 -18.95 23.14 -13.13
CA ASP A 677 -18.25 24.33 -13.62
C ASP A 677 -17.34 25.03 -12.60
N ILE A 678 -16.72 24.25 -11.70
CA ILE A 678 -15.86 24.77 -10.64
C ILE A 678 -14.41 24.96 -11.13
N ASP A 679 -14.00 26.21 -11.28
CA ASP A 679 -12.60 26.62 -11.16
C ASP A 679 -12.38 27.16 -9.74
N PRO A 680 -11.79 26.37 -8.82
CA PRO A 680 -11.72 26.73 -7.40
C PRO A 680 -10.74 27.86 -7.11
N VAL A 681 -9.85 28.18 -8.06
CA VAL A 681 -8.92 29.30 -7.93
C VAL A 681 -9.63 30.63 -8.21
N LYS A 682 -10.67 30.61 -9.06
CA LYS A 682 -11.37 31.81 -9.55
C LYS A 682 -12.75 32.06 -8.92
N GLN A 683 -13.40 31.03 -8.36
CA GLN A 683 -14.74 31.16 -7.80
C GLN A 683 -14.77 31.71 -6.37
N THR A 684 -15.85 32.45 -6.09
CA THR A 684 -16.19 32.99 -4.76
C THR A 684 -17.63 32.63 -4.39
N CYS A 685 -17.99 32.70 -3.11
CA CYS A 685 -19.32 32.34 -2.62
C CYS A 685 -20.50 33.14 -3.21
N SER A 686 -20.24 34.26 -3.88
CA SER A 686 -21.26 35.05 -4.59
C SER A 686 -21.59 34.50 -5.98
N HIS A 687 -20.80 33.58 -6.51
CA HIS A 687 -21.05 32.96 -7.81
C HIS A 687 -22.22 31.98 -7.71
N LEU A 688 -22.98 31.89 -8.80
CA LEU A 688 -24.01 30.87 -8.94
C LEU A 688 -23.38 29.57 -9.46
N VAL A 689 -23.92 28.44 -9.01
CA VAL A 689 -23.45 27.10 -9.32
C VAL A 689 -24.58 26.22 -9.83
N PHE A 690 -24.22 25.14 -10.54
CA PHE A 690 -25.16 24.19 -11.12
C PHE A 690 -24.97 22.79 -10.50
N CYS A 691 -26.04 21.99 -10.48
CA CYS A 691 -25.93 20.56 -10.18
C CYS A 691 -25.75 19.77 -11.48
N ILE A 692 -24.83 18.80 -11.51
CA ILE A 692 -24.65 17.91 -12.67
C ILE A 692 -25.91 17.07 -12.96
N MET A 693 -26.64 16.64 -11.91
CA MET A 693 -27.85 15.81 -12.03
C MET A 693 -29.15 16.62 -12.08
N GLU A 694 -29.27 17.69 -11.29
CA GLU A 694 -30.51 18.44 -11.11
C GLU A 694 -30.49 19.84 -11.76
N ARG A 695 -30.78 19.83 -13.07
CA ARG A 695 -31.23 20.97 -13.90
C ARG A 695 -30.20 22.06 -14.23
N ARG A 696 -30.37 22.64 -15.43
CA ARG A 696 -29.59 23.75 -15.99
C ARG A 696 -29.90 25.14 -15.40
N ILE A 697 -30.36 25.24 -14.15
CA ILE A 697 -30.73 26.52 -13.53
C ILE A 697 -29.66 26.86 -12.47
N PRO A 698 -28.97 28.02 -12.59
CA PRO A 698 -27.94 28.40 -11.65
C PRO A 698 -28.54 28.82 -10.31
N ARG A 699 -28.01 28.33 -9.20
CA ARG A 699 -28.42 28.69 -7.83
C ARG A 699 -27.26 29.25 -7.00
N SER A 700 -27.55 29.94 -5.91
CA SER A 700 -26.51 30.28 -4.92
C SER A 700 -26.07 29.03 -4.15
N LEU A 701 -24.83 29.02 -3.65
CA LEU A 701 -24.32 27.99 -2.73
C LEU A 701 -25.11 27.97 -1.41
N THR A 702 -25.30 26.79 -0.82
CA THR A 702 -25.80 26.69 0.55
C THR A 702 -24.73 27.15 1.55
N ILE A 703 -25.14 27.41 2.80
CA ILE A 703 -24.20 27.79 3.88
C ILE A 703 -23.07 26.75 4.01
N ASN A 704 -23.42 25.45 4.02
CA ASN A 704 -22.45 24.36 4.22
C ASN A 704 -21.55 24.15 3.00
N GLU A 705 -22.07 24.33 1.78
CA GLU A 705 -21.26 24.29 0.54
C GLU A 705 -20.29 25.46 0.48
N SER A 706 -20.71 26.64 0.93
CA SER A 706 -19.92 27.88 0.86
C SER A 706 -18.63 27.84 1.70
N MET A 707 -18.49 26.89 2.62
CA MET A 707 -17.31 26.75 3.48
C MET A 707 -16.02 26.56 2.66
N TRP A 708 -16.11 25.98 1.47
CA TRP A 708 -14.95 25.66 0.63
C TRP A 708 -14.54 26.76 -0.35
N PHE A 709 -15.43 27.71 -0.69
CA PHE A 709 -15.20 28.72 -1.73
C PHE A 709 -14.73 30.06 -1.15
N LYS A 710 -14.00 30.88 -1.90
CA LYS A 710 -13.41 32.14 -1.38
C LYS A 710 -14.47 33.23 -1.11
N GLY A 711 -14.19 34.12 -0.16
CA GLY A 711 -15.04 35.28 0.18
C GLY A 711 -16.25 34.97 1.08
N ASN A 712 -16.86 36.01 1.65
CA ASN A 712 -17.99 35.87 2.58
C ASN A 712 -19.33 35.84 1.83
N LEU A 713 -20.34 35.13 2.36
CA LEU A 713 -21.73 35.42 2.00
C LEU A 713 -22.08 36.80 2.56
N SER A 714 -22.42 37.75 1.69
CA SER A 714 -22.99 39.01 2.10
C SER A 714 -24.31 38.77 2.81
N GLN A 715 -24.48 39.35 4.01
CA GLN A 715 -25.63 39.10 4.90
C GLN A 715 -26.98 39.52 4.29
N GLU A 716 -26.99 40.28 3.19
CA GLU A 716 -28.19 40.81 2.55
C GLU A 716 -29.08 39.72 1.90
N LYS A 717 -28.53 38.55 1.52
CA LYS A 717 -29.34 37.45 0.94
C LYS A 717 -30.14 36.63 1.97
N TYR A 718 -29.91 36.79 3.27
CA TYR A 718 -30.65 36.04 4.30
C TYR A 718 -32.15 36.38 4.38
N GLN A 719 -32.57 37.52 3.82
CA GLN A 719 -33.98 37.92 3.80
C GLN A 719 -34.80 37.27 2.66
N GLU A 720 -34.17 36.85 1.56
CA GLU A 720 -34.91 36.27 0.42
C GLU A 720 -35.39 34.83 0.69
N MET A 721 -34.58 34.00 1.39
CA MET A 721 -34.98 32.61 1.67
C MET A 721 -36.19 32.49 2.61
N GLN A 722 -36.33 33.40 3.58
CA GLN A 722 -37.49 33.40 4.50
C GLN A 722 -38.82 33.82 3.83
N HIS A 723 -38.77 34.40 2.63
CA HIS A 723 -39.95 34.86 1.91
C HIS A 723 -40.46 33.87 0.84
N LEU A 724 -39.68 32.84 0.48
CA LEU A 724 -40.04 31.86 -0.56
C LEU A 724 -40.79 30.61 -0.05
N GLU A 725 -40.77 30.32 1.26
CA GLU A 725 -41.55 29.22 1.87
C GLU A 725 -43.04 29.55 2.11
N LYS A 726 -43.53 30.71 1.64
CA LYS A 726 -44.90 31.19 1.89
C LYS A 726 -45.80 31.31 0.65
N ILE A 727 -45.55 30.54 -0.40
CA ILE A 727 -46.51 30.38 -1.51
C ILE A 727 -46.60 28.92 -1.95
N ASN A 728 -47.42 28.14 -1.22
CA ASN A 728 -48.37 27.13 -1.72
C ASN A 728 -48.75 26.17 -0.58
N ASP A 729 -49.95 26.33 -0.02
CA ASP A 729 -50.90 25.20 -0.03
C ASP A 729 -52.32 25.68 0.30
N ASP A 730 -53.26 25.36 -0.59
CA ASP A 730 -54.69 25.43 -0.30
C ASP A 730 -55.36 24.20 -0.93
N THR A 731 -55.54 23.14 -0.15
CA THR A 731 -56.87 22.54 0.07
C THR A 731 -56.88 21.36 1.05
N THR A 732 -58.03 21.19 1.72
CA THR A 732 -58.53 19.97 2.41
C THR A 732 -57.86 19.46 3.71
N LYS A 733 -58.53 19.77 4.83
CA LYS A 733 -58.52 18.97 6.07
C LYS A 733 -59.29 17.64 5.88
N PRO A 734 -59.07 16.62 6.73
CA PRO A 734 -59.97 16.46 7.88
C PRO A 734 -59.31 16.27 9.27
N THR A 735 -60.09 16.68 10.24
CA THR A 735 -60.02 16.71 11.72
C THR A 735 -59.58 15.43 12.46
N ILE A 736 -59.24 15.64 13.75
CA ILE A 736 -59.07 14.70 14.89
C ILE A 736 -57.58 14.35 15.15
N GLN A 737 -57.01 14.44 16.37
CA GLN A 737 -57.56 14.75 17.71
C GLN A 737 -56.72 15.83 18.48
N ARG A 738 -56.70 15.79 19.81
CA ARG A 738 -55.87 16.59 20.75
C ARG A 738 -55.56 15.70 21.96
N ALA A 739 -54.31 15.64 22.42
CA ALA A 739 -53.90 14.98 23.66
C ALA A 739 -52.75 15.78 24.30
N GLU A 740 -52.64 15.72 25.62
CA GLU A 740 -51.96 16.73 26.44
C GLU A 740 -50.51 16.34 26.81
N SER A 741 -49.59 17.29 26.76
CA SER A 741 -48.22 17.15 27.29
C SER A 741 -48.15 17.70 28.72
N VAL A 742 -47.93 16.83 29.70
CA VAL A 742 -47.81 17.21 31.12
C VAL A 742 -46.41 17.76 31.43
N THR A 743 -46.35 18.96 32.00
CA THR A 743 -45.13 19.56 32.57
C THR A 743 -44.82 18.97 33.94
N ILE A 744 -43.60 18.45 34.17
CA ILE A 744 -42.99 18.30 35.51
C ILE A 744 -41.46 18.55 35.47
N TYR A 745 -41.06 19.62 36.18
CA TYR A 745 -39.81 19.85 36.94
C TYR A 745 -38.42 19.82 36.27
N SER A 746 -37.77 20.98 36.31
CA SER A 746 -36.32 21.15 36.43
C SER A 746 -35.84 20.88 37.87
N PRO A 747 -34.56 20.50 38.05
CA PRO A 747 -33.79 20.98 39.20
C PRO A 747 -32.42 21.58 38.83
N THR A 748 -32.19 22.76 39.40
CA THR A 748 -30.96 23.19 40.12
C THR A 748 -29.59 23.14 39.40
N GLN A 749 -29.00 24.33 39.27
CA GLN A 749 -27.58 24.51 38.95
C GLN A 749 -26.67 24.01 40.08
N ILE A 750 -25.57 23.34 39.73
CA ILE A 750 -24.35 23.29 40.54
C ILE A 750 -23.23 23.86 39.66
N SER A 751 -22.44 24.77 40.22
CA SER A 751 -21.33 25.44 39.53
C SER A 751 -20.11 24.54 39.51
N GLU A 752 -19.68 24.09 38.33
CA GLU A 752 -18.38 23.45 38.16
C GLU A 752 -17.27 24.51 38.05
N SER A 753 -16.35 24.48 38.99
CA SER A 753 -15.14 25.31 38.99
C SER A 753 -14.08 24.69 38.09
N ASN A 754 -13.53 25.48 37.17
CA ASN A 754 -12.35 25.10 36.39
C ASN A 754 -11.20 24.69 37.32
N ASP A 755 -10.50 23.60 37.00
CA ASP A 755 -9.07 23.52 37.26
C ASP A 755 -8.34 22.66 36.22
N ASN A 756 -7.41 23.27 35.50
CA ASN A 756 -6.51 22.61 34.56
C ASN A 756 -5.33 22.02 35.35
N GLN A 757 -5.48 20.81 35.90
CA GLN A 757 -4.36 20.12 36.52
C GLN A 757 -3.59 19.26 35.50
N GLN A 758 -2.27 19.41 35.56
CA GLN A 758 -1.30 18.80 34.66
C GLN A 758 -1.14 17.32 35.03
N LYS A 759 -1.71 16.39 34.24
CA LYS A 759 -1.73 14.95 34.56
C LYS A 759 -0.32 14.40 34.83
N VAL A 760 -0.06 13.98 36.07
CA VAL A 760 1.22 13.39 36.49
C VAL A 760 1.21 11.88 36.27
N ILE A 761 2.15 11.41 35.45
CA ILE A 761 2.38 10.00 35.15
C ILE A 761 3.29 9.38 36.23
N LEU A 762 2.89 8.22 36.72
CA LEU A 762 3.61 7.44 37.73
C LEU A 762 4.48 6.36 37.06
N THR A 763 5.58 5.99 37.71
CA THR A 763 6.49 4.94 37.25
C THR A 763 6.82 3.96 38.38
N ILE A 764 7.48 2.85 38.05
CA ILE A 764 7.96 1.88 39.05
C ILE A 764 8.92 2.49 40.11
N LYS A 765 9.51 3.66 39.84
CA LYS A 765 10.33 4.38 40.83
C LYS A 765 9.49 4.93 41.99
N ASP A 766 8.27 5.34 41.68
CA ASP A 766 7.33 6.01 42.59
C ASP A 766 6.55 4.99 43.46
N LEU A 767 6.86 3.69 43.33
CA LEU A 767 6.19 2.60 44.04
C LEU A 767 6.29 2.72 45.57
N ALA A 768 7.40 3.25 46.08
CA ALA A 768 7.59 3.41 47.53
C ALA A 768 6.68 4.52 48.08
N GLU A 769 6.60 5.62 47.34
CA GLU A 769 5.78 6.81 47.59
C GLU A 769 4.29 6.47 47.47
N ILE A 770 3.90 5.71 46.45
CA ILE A 770 2.53 5.20 46.25
C ILE A 770 2.10 4.30 47.41
N LEU A 771 2.95 3.35 47.83
CA LEU A 771 2.66 2.48 48.97
C LEU A 771 2.50 3.26 50.28
N GLN A 772 3.31 4.31 50.47
CA GLN A 772 3.20 5.21 51.61
C GLN A 772 1.91 6.05 51.55
N ALA A 773 1.57 6.61 50.39
CA ALA A 773 0.34 7.39 50.17
C ALA A 773 -0.94 6.58 50.44
N LEU A 774 -0.99 5.32 49.97
CA LEU A 774 -2.11 4.42 50.23
C LEU A 774 -2.23 4.09 51.73
N LYS A 775 -1.11 3.89 52.42
CA LYS A 775 -1.07 3.62 53.86
C LYS A 775 -1.51 4.81 54.70
N ASP A 776 -1.07 6.01 54.34
CA ASP A 776 -1.47 7.26 55.02
C ASP A 776 -2.93 7.62 54.72
N SER A 777 -3.47 7.17 53.58
CA SER A 777 -4.90 7.23 53.24
C SER A 777 -5.74 6.11 53.88
N HIS A 778 -5.17 5.32 54.79
CA HIS A 778 -5.81 4.17 55.44
C HIS A 778 -6.40 3.11 54.47
N PHE A 779 -5.79 2.93 53.29
CA PHE A 779 -6.22 1.90 52.35
C PHE A 779 -5.98 0.49 52.91
N GLU A 780 -7.02 -0.35 52.90
CA GLU A 780 -6.94 -1.73 53.38
C GLU A 780 -6.21 -2.62 52.36
N ALA A 781 -4.97 -3.03 52.67
CA ALA A 781 -4.16 -3.87 51.78
C ALA A 781 -4.83 -5.23 51.42
N THR A 782 -5.78 -5.71 52.21
CA THR A 782 -6.64 -6.87 51.89
C THR A 782 -7.37 -6.73 50.55
N LYS A 783 -7.67 -5.50 50.12
CA LYS A 783 -8.41 -5.19 48.89
C LYS A 783 -7.52 -5.01 47.65
N TRP A 784 -6.24 -5.40 47.73
CA TRP A 784 -5.29 -5.28 46.62
C TRP A 784 -5.75 -5.96 45.32
N PHE A 785 -6.53 -7.04 45.43
CA PHE A 785 -7.02 -7.81 44.29
C PHE A 785 -8.07 -7.01 43.51
N ASP A 786 -9.06 -6.45 44.22
CA ASP A 786 -10.06 -5.56 43.62
C ASP A 786 -9.41 -4.28 43.09
N LEU A 787 -8.46 -3.69 43.84
CA LEU A 787 -7.67 -2.55 43.36
C LEU A 787 -6.98 -2.87 42.03
N GLY A 788 -6.35 -4.04 41.90
CA GLY A 788 -5.74 -4.48 40.64
C GLY A 788 -6.74 -4.54 39.48
N LEU A 789 -7.95 -5.05 39.71
CA LEU A 789 -9.01 -5.09 38.70
C LEU A 789 -9.46 -3.67 38.28
N TYR A 790 -9.63 -2.75 39.23
CA TYR A 790 -9.99 -1.35 38.94
C TYR A 790 -8.84 -0.56 38.28
N LEU A 791 -7.58 -0.95 38.51
CA LEU A 791 -6.41 -0.46 37.79
C LEU A 791 -6.24 -1.09 36.39
N GLY A 792 -7.14 -1.99 35.98
CA GLY A 792 -7.15 -2.61 34.66
C GLY A 792 -6.24 -3.84 34.51
N LEU A 793 -5.68 -4.37 35.60
CA LEU A 793 -4.92 -5.63 35.57
C LEU A 793 -5.85 -6.82 35.34
N ILE A 794 -5.39 -7.81 34.58
CA ILE A 794 -6.18 -9.00 34.31
C ILE A 794 -6.18 -9.97 35.49
N TYR A 795 -7.36 -10.57 35.75
CA TYR A 795 -7.59 -11.53 36.83
C TYR A 795 -6.57 -12.68 36.88
N GLY A 796 -6.04 -13.11 35.73
CA GLY A 796 -5.04 -14.18 35.65
C GLY A 796 -3.73 -13.83 36.37
N ASP A 797 -3.22 -12.62 36.17
CA ASP A 797 -1.93 -12.20 36.73
C ASP A 797 -2.06 -11.86 38.21
N LEU A 798 -3.20 -11.29 38.62
CA LEU A 798 -3.56 -11.15 40.04
C LEU A 798 -3.62 -12.52 40.73
N LYS A 799 -4.21 -13.54 40.10
CA LYS A 799 -4.22 -14.90 40.67
C LYS A 799 -2.83 -15.53 40.75
N ILE A 800 -1.90 -15.19 39.85
CA ILE A 800 -0.50 -15.59 39.94
C ILE A 800 0.17 -14.92 41.15
N ILE A 801 -0.04 -13.61 41.36
CA ILE A 801 0.48 -12.87 42.53
C ILE A 801 -0.04 -13.49 43.84
N GLU A 802 -1.34 -13.79 43.93
CA GLU A 802 -1.97 -14.44 45.07
C GLU A 802 -1.35 -15.83 45.36
N THR A 803 -1.13 -16.62 44.30
CA THR A 803 -0.57 -17.98 44.40
C THR A 803 0.91 -17.98 44.77
N ASN A 804 1.67 -16.95 44.36
CA ASN A 804 3.10 -16.81 44.65
C ASN A 804 3.36 -16.31 46.08
N TYR A 805 2.45 -15.53 46.66
CA TYR A 805 2.61 -14.91 47.98
C TYR A 805 1.45 -15.20 48.94
N PRO A 806 1.04 -16.48 49.11
CA PRO A 806 -0.05 -16.84 50.01
C PRO A 806 0.29 -16.39 51.42
N GLN A 807 -0.68 -15.75 52.10
CA GLN A 807 -0.56 -15.18 53.44
C GLN A 807 0.29 -13.90 53.57
N ASN A 808 0.84 -13.32 52.48
CA ASN A 808 1.56 -12.03 52.53
C ASN A 808 0.86 -10.94 51.70
N ILE A 809 -0.23 -10.42 52.26
CA ILE A 809 -1.13 -9.44 51.64
C ILE A 809 -0.39 -8.14 51.25
N GLU A 810 0.49 -7.64 52.11
CA GLU A 810 1.34 -6.47 51.85
C GLU A 810 2.25 -6.66 50.63
N ARG A 811 2.77 -7.88 50.44
CA ARG A 811 3.54 -8.24 49.26
C ARG A 811 2.67 -8.35 48.02
N CYS A 812 1.46 -8.93 48.13
CA CYS A 812 0.53 -8.95 47.00
C CYS A 812 0.16 -7.55 46.53
N LEU A 813 -0.12 -6.60 47.44
CA LEU A 813 -0.36 -5.20 47.10
C LEU A 813 0.84 -4.56 46.39
N ARG A 814 2.05 -4.77 46.90
CA ARG A 814 3.29 -4.25 46.27
C ARG A 814 3.49 -4.80 44.86
N GLU A 815 3.31 -6.10 44.67
CA GLU A 815 3.59 -6.76 43.39
C GLU A 815 2.47 -6.46 42.37
N CYS A 816 1.23 -6.25 42.84
CA CYS A 816 0.11 -5.73 42.04
C CYS A 816 0.38 -4.30 41.53
N LEU A 817 0.76 -3.39 42.43
CA LEU A 817 1.12 -2.01 42.05
C LEU A 817 2.38 -1.97 41.18
N ALA A 818 3.37 -2.83 41.44
CA ALA A 818 4.55 -2.96 40.59
C ALA A 818 4.16 -3.42 39.18
N LEU A 819 3.32 -4.45 39.06
CA LEU A 819 2.82 -4.95 37.77
C LEU A 819 2.09 -3.84 37.01
N TRP A 820 1.15 -3.14 37.66
CA TRP A 820 0.45 -1.99 37.08
C TRP A 820 1.40 -0.89 36.59
N LEU A 821 2.37 -0.47 37.40
CA LEU A 821 3.38 0.54 37.04
C LEU A 821 4.38 0.06 35.95
N THR A 822 4.40 -1.23 35.61
CA THR A 822 5.19 -1.78 34.50
C THR A 822 4.39 -2.06 33.23
N GLU A 823 3.08 -2.31 33.33
CA GLU A 823 2.23 -2.68 32.20
C GLU A 823 1.29 -1.56 31.72
N ASP A 824 0.78 -0.70 32.62
CA ASP A 824 -0.06 0.45 32.27
C ASP A 824 0.81 1.66 31.89
N ILE A 825 0.90 1.90 30.58
CA ILE A 825 1.56 3.06 29.96
C ILE A 825 0.90 4.41 30.30
N GLU A 826 -0.28 4.40 30.92
CA GLU A 826 -1.04 5.56 31.39
C GLU A 826 -1.27 5.51 32.92
N ALA A 827 -0.39 4.82 33.66
CA ALA A 827 -0.43 4.84 35.13
C ALA A 827 -0.34 6.28 35.64
N THR A 828 -1.41 6.77 36.25
CA THR A 828 -1.57 8.17 36.66
C THR A 828 -2.16 8.24 38.05
N CYS A 829 -1.92 9.36 38.73
CA CYS A 829 -2.44 9.64 40.07
C CYS A 829 -3.96 9.57 40.09
N ASP A 830 -4.61 10.11 39.05
CA ASP A 830 -6.06 10.10 38.88
C ASP A 830 -6.60 8.67 38.80
N LYS A 831 -6.01 7.79 37.96
CA LYS A 831 -6.40 6.38 37.85
C LYS A 831 -6.27 5.67 39.20
N LEU A 832 -5.16 5.89 39.93
CA LEU A 832 -4.96 5.29 41.25
C LEU A 832 -5.95 5.82 42.29
N ALA A 833 -6.21 7.13 42.33
CA ALA A 833 -7.13 7.74 43.28
C ALA A 833 -8.59 7.32 43.04
N ILE A 834 -9.00 7.19 41.77
CA ILE A 834 -10.31 6.64 41.38
C ILE A 834 -10.40 5.17 41.79
N ALA A 835 -9.46 4.33 41.38
CA ALA A 835 -9.47 2.89 41.68
C ALA A 835 -9.44 2.60 43.20
N ALA A 836 -8.61 3.33 43.95
CA ALA A 836 -8.54 3.21 45.40
C ALA A 836 -9.77 3.80 46.13
N GLY A 837 -10.44 4.80 45.55
CA GLY A 837 -11.70 5.35 46.08
C GLY A 837 -12.87 4.37 45.96
N GLU A 838 -13.07 3.81 44.76
CA GLU A 838 -14.12 2.82 44.46
C GLU A 838 -14.00 1.56 45.34
N VAL A 839 -12.76 1.11 45.58
CA VAL A 839 -12.47 -0.10 46.38
C VAL A 839 -12.41 0.21 47.88
N GLY A 840 -11.85 1.36 48.26
CA GLY A 840 -11.52 1.71 49.63
C GLY A 840 -12.71 2.15 50.48
N GLY A 841 -13.69 2.85 49.90
CA GLY A 841 -14.72 3.58 50.66
C GLY A 841 -14.20 4.85 51.32
N THR A 842 -12.95 5.24 51.02
CA THR A 842 -12.30 6.47 51.45
C THR A 842 -12.55 7.55 50.42
N SER A 843 -12.73 8.81 50.84
CA SER A 843 -12.97 9.92 49.91
C SER A 843 -11.85 10.04 48.87
N VAL A 844 -12.23 10.03 47.59
CA VAL A 844 -11.33 10.25 46.43
C VAL A 844 -10.51 11.53 46.63
N ALA A 845 -11.12 12.58 47.20
CA ALA A 845 -10.43 13.83 47.51
C ALA A 845 -9.28 13.65 48.52
N THR A 846 -9.43 12.78 49.53
CA THR A 846 -8.37 12.54 50.53
C THR A 846 -7.19 11.82 49.90
N ILE A 847 -7.44 10.80 49.08
CA ILE A 847 -6.39 10.05 48.37
C ILE A 847 -5.69 10.96 47.34
N ALA A 848 -6.45 11.72 46.55
CA ALA A 848 -5.90 12.68 45.59
C ALA A 848 -5.06 13.77 46.26
N THR A 849 -5.48 14.28 47.44
CA THR A 849 -4.72 15.29 48.20
C THR A 849 -3.41 14.70 48.71
N SER A 850 -3.45 13.54 49.38
CA SER A 850 -2.25 12.87 49.90
C SER A 850 -1.22 12.55 48.80
N ILE A 851 -1.68 12.04 47.66
CA ILE A 851 -0.81 11.75 46.50
C ILE A 851 -0.24 13.05 45.92
N SER A 852 -1.05 14.12 45.81
CA SER A 852 -0.59 15.42 45.31
C SER A 852 0.44 16.07 46.22
N GLU A 853 0.26 16.03 47.54
CA GLU A 853 1.24 16.56 48.51
C GLU A 853 2.57 15.80 48.45
N ILE A 854 2.54 14.48 48.29
CA ILE A 854 3.76 13.66 48.12
C ILE A 854 4.49 14.01 46.81
N ILE A 855 3.75 14.28 45.73
CA ILE A 855 4.32 14.64 44.41
C ILE A 855 4.85 16.08 44.36
N ILE A 856 4.25 17.02 45.10
CA ILE A 856 4.81 18.37 45.26
C ILE A 856 6.19 18.32 45.96
N ASN A 857 6.39 17.37 46.89
CA ASN A 857 7.69 17.15 47.53
C ASN A 857 8.73 16.52 46.56
N LEU A 858 8.30 15.67 45.62
CA LEU A 858 9.18 15.13 44.57
C LEU A 858 9.67 16.23 43.60
N ASN A 859 8.79 17.15 43.20
CA ASN A 859 9.13 18.27 42.30
C ASN A 859 9.95 19.40 42.95
N THR A 860 10.21 19.35 44.27
CA THR A 860 10.98 20.37 45.00
C THR A 860 12.38 19.88 45.43
N THR A 861 12.76 18.65 45.07
CA THR A 861 14.08 18.05 45.39
C THR A 861 14.85 17.50 44.17
N SER A 862 14.54 17.98 42.96
CA SER A 862 15.30 17.70 41.71
C SER A 862 16.05 18.93 41.18
#